data_AF-H2KPQ9-F1
#
_entry.id   AF-H2KPQ9-F1
#
_cell.length_a   1.000
_cell.length_b   1.000
_cell.length_c   1.000
_cell.angle_alpha   90.00
_cell.angle_beta   90.00
_cell.angle_gamma   90.00
#
_symmetry.space_group_name_H-M   'P 1'
#
loop_
_entity.id
_entity.type
_entity.pdbx_description
1 polymer ?
#
loop_
_entity_poly.entity_id
_entity_poly.type
_entity_poly.pdbx_seq_one_letter_code
_entity_poly.pdbx_strand_id
1 'polypeptide(L)'
;MSKHLAELEYKARLAAGKQVAELFQKPEQLEKLDLIRSRFVNQKMATEAQLKMTLHSQLDGSKIGLEKLDSAMKEAQSCRIRLFELASALESLEGLPNRLLELKNISRKYSQVSAAMENMTYLVKAPEAMEQAHAYVEGENLLEAHKILQELEGIRDELMSEVHPEHSKTDLETLRAYFRGVDELNQLFVTKISMIGSRITSAVITQHRFVVDCVRVIDREERADAIWEKRSEKTQFIPHGRPKQWKKLLLDSISKAIRDKVFASAMDSDGDKNKLVRHNEAIRQHALADLKIAKNICPTYFPPDYNIFDRFVEMYHNAIGAHVEAMVMEGLTDTQIVQLLGWINSYHTEEFMKEPAFDINFSRLTLKYPINLLPENQLDALREQYISKTIERLCSWLTNSLTKDASDWRRPVAPEMDGSSYYFTGLPVLLMTPLNEMIGKGNLLNFLGSSVRERFLVKCVDQMSYFVGEYDNKLKQYHMAYLQDRSKFRFYIEYILANANNALVIAESFMSVVMQELAEDVQLKGRLQSQLNHLKGQFGIVTDHCRLAAEETVLMDMINVMNNVMTPQWLRPDDITANCFSGTLADYDETLHHVRPSIYEQLVNHLAERVLIEYIKVLLTRRCVFRSDSERHQAGEKILRDGESLKCYFHDTMKVSEE
;
A
#
# COMPACT_ATOMS: atom_id res chain seq x y z
N MET A 1 70.03 -25.20 6.14
CA MET A 1 70.33 -24.88 4.72
C MET A 1 70.80 -26.08 3.90
N SER A 2 71.79 -26.88 4.34
CA SER A 2 72.37 -27.97 3.54
C SER A 2 71.39 -29.08 3.08
N LYS A 3 70.44 -29.53 3.92
CA LYS A 3 69.44 -30.56 3.52
C LYS A 3 68.45 -30.07 2.45
N HIS A 4 68.04 -28.80 2.51
CA HIS A 4 67.06 -28.24 1.58
C HIS A 4 67.67 -27.96 0.19
N LEU A 5 68.94 -27.55 0.16
CA LEU A 5 69.71 -27.42 -1.08
C LEU A 5 69.88 -28.78 -1.78
N ALA A 6 70.16 -29.84 -1.02
CA ALA A 6 70.27 -31.19 -1.57
C ALA A 6 68.93 -31.71 -2.15
N GLU A 7 67.79 -31.44 -1.50
CA GLU A 7 66.46 -31.78 -2.03
C GLU A 7 66.13 -31.02 -3.32
N LEU A 8 66.46 -29.72 -3.38
CA LEU A 8 66.24 -28.91 -4.58
C LEU A 8 67.13 -29.35 -5.74
N GLU A 9 68.39 -29.70 -5.47
CA GLU A 9 69.31 -30.25 -6.46
C GLU A 9 68.81 -31.61 -7.00
N TYR A 10 68.29 -32.48 -6.12
CA TYR A 10 67.71 -33.75 -6.51
C TYR A 10 66.47 -33.57 -7.40
N LYS A 11 65.55 -32.66 -7.03
CA LYS A 11 64.36 -32.32 -7.84
C LYS A 11 64.74 -31.70 -9.18
N ALA A 12 65.74 -30.81 -9.21
CA ALA A 12 66.24 -30.19 -10.43
C ALA A 12 66.87 -31.21 -11.38
N ARG A 13 67.66 -32.17 -10.86
CA ARG A 13 68.20 -33.27 -11.67
C ARG A 13 67.12 -34.16 -12.26
N LEU A 14 66.09 -34.51 -11.47
CA LEU A 14 64.95 -35.29 -11.97
C LEU A 14 64.17 -34.54 -13.07
N ALA A 15 63.94 -33.24 -12.89
CA ALA A 15 63.25 -32.41 -13.88
C ALA A 15 64.07 -32.24 -15.17
N ALA A 16 65.39 -32.03 -15.06
CA ALA A 16 66.30 -31.98 -16.19
C ALA A 16 66.32 -33.32 -16.95
N GLY A 17 66.35 -34.45 -16.23
CA GLY A 17 66.26 -35.77 -16.83
C GLY A 17 64.98 -35.99 -17.64
N LYS A 18 63.83 -35.55 -17.10
CA LYS A 18 62.55 -35.60 -17.84
C LYS A 18 62.55 -34.71 -19.08
N GLN A 19 63.04 -33.46 -18.97
CA GLN A 19 63.13 -32.54 -20.11
C GLN A 19 64.04 -33.07 -21.23
N VAL A 20 65.17 -33.69 -20.87
CA VAL A 20 66.07 -34.29 -21.86
C VAL A 20 65.40 -35.51 -22.52
N ALA A 21 64.71 -36.36 -21.74
CA ALA A 21 63.96 -37.50 -22.28
C ALA A 21 62.80 -37.08 -23.22
N GLU A 22 62.11 -35.98 -22.93
CA GLU A 22 61.05 -35.43 -23.78
C GLU A 22 61.58 -34.85 -25.11
N LEU A 23 62.79 -34.31 -25.11
CA LEU A 23 63.39 -33.67 -26.30
C LEU A 23 63.97 -34.66 -27.33
N PHE A 24 64.30 -35.89 -26.92
CA PHE A 24 64.92 -36.91 -27.76
C PHE A 24 64.06 -38.19 -27.86
N GLN A 25 62.82 -38.05 -28.33
CA GLN A 25 61.90 -39.17 -28.52
C GLN A 25 62.08 -39.92 -29.86
N LYS A 26 62.68 -39.28 -30.87
CA LYS A 26 62.96 -39.89 -32.20
C LYS A 26 64.43 -39.72 -32.61
N PRO A 27 65.03 -40.67 -33.34
CA PRO A 27 66.45 -40.59 -33.76
C PRO A 27 66.79 -39.35 -34.61
N GLU A 28 65.85 -38.89 -35.45
CA GLU A 28 65.98 -37.70 -36.31
C GLU A 28 66.18 -36.39 -35.52
N GLN A 29 65.84 -36.37 -34.22
CA GLN A 29 65.97 -35.18 -33.37
C GLN A 29 67.42 -34.96 -32.88
N LEU A 30 68.31 -35.94 -33.06
CA LEU A 30 69.75 -35.81 -32.77
C LEU A 30 70.47 -34.87 -33.74
N GLU A 31 69.95 -34.66 -34.97
CA GLU A 31 70.52 -33.68 -35.91
C GLU A 31 70.39 -32.23 -35.41
N LYS A 32 69.45 -31.97 -34.50
CA LYS A 32 69.20 -30.64 -33.91
C LYS A 32 69.96 -30.40 -32.59
N LEU A 33 70.88 -31.30 -32.22
CA LEU A 33 71.56 -31.28 -30.93
C LEU A 33 72.36 -30.00 -30.69
N ASP A 34 73.03 -29.46 -31.71
CA ASP A 34 73.80 -28.21 -31.60
C ASP A 34 72.90 -26.98 -31.39
N LEU A 35 71.73 -26.94 -32.04
CA LEU A 35 70.73 -25.89 -31.84
C LEU A 35 70.13 -25.94 -30.42
N ILE A 36 69.81 -27.13 -29.94
CA ILE A 36 69.28 -27.35 -28.57
C ILE A 36 70.33 -27.01 -27.52
N ARG A 37 71.59 -27.42 -27.74
CA ARG A 37 72.72 -27.08 -26.86
C ARG A 37 72.94 -25.57 -26.80
N SER A 38 72.95 -24.88 -27.95
CA SER A 38 73.05 -23.43 -28.01
C SER A 38 71.88 -22.75 -27.26
N ARG A 39 70.66 -23.26 -27.39
CA ARG A 39 69.49 -22.77 -26.65
C ARG A 39 69.64 -22.94 -25.13
N PHE A 40 70.08 -24.10 -24.65
CA PHE A 40 70.32 -24.31 -23.21
C PHE A 40 71.48 -23.47 -22.67
N VAL A 41 72.55 -23.27 -23.45
CA VAL A 41 73.66 -22.40 -23.07
C VAL A 41 73.19 -20.94 -22.99
N ASN A 42 72.40 -20.47 -23.95
CA ASN A 42 71.82 -19.12 -23.91
C ASN A 42 70.86 -18.97 -22.74
N GLN A 43 70.01 -19.97 -22.46
CA GLN A 43 69.11 -19.96 -21.33
C GLN A 43 69.86 -19.97 -19.99
N LYS A 44 70.95 -20.75 -19.88
CA LYS A 44 71.84 -20.75 -18.72
C LYS A 44 72.53 -19.40 -18.54
N MET A 45 73.07 -18.80 -19.61
CA MET A 45 73.70 -17.48 -19.51
C MET A 45 72.68 -16.40 -19.10
N ALA A 46 71.44 -16.48 -19.61
CA ALA A 46 70.37 -15.57 -19.22
C ALA A 46 69.97 -15.74 -17.75
N THR A 47 69.80 -16.98 -17.26
CA THR A 47 69.48 -17.22 -15.85
C THR A 47 70.64 -16.86 -14.91
N GLU A 48 71.89 -17.12 -15.30
CA GLU A 48 73.07 -16.68 -14.55
C GLU A 48 73.19 -15.16 -14.50
N ALA A 49 72.90 -14.45 -15.60
CA ALA A 49 72.88 -13.00 -15.62
C ALA A 49 71.77 -12.45 -14.71
N GLN A 50 70.56 -13.02 -14.78
CA GLN A 50 69.44 -12.63 -13.93
C GLN A 50 69.72 -12.90 -12.44
N LEU A 51 70.31 -14.05 -12.11
CA LEU A 51 70.73 -14.38 -10.74
C LEU A 51 71.80 -13.42 -10.25
N LYS A 52 72.82 -13.09 -11.06
CA LYS A 52 73.84 -12.10 -10.70
C LYS A 52 73.24 -10.71 -10.45
N MET A 53 72.34 -10.25 -11.32
CA MET A 53 71.66 -8.97 -11.13
C MET A 53 70.80 -8.96 -9.86
N THR A 54 70.05 -10.04 -9.62
CA THR A 54 69.19 -10.17 -8.43
C THR A 54 70.02 -10.23 -7.15
N LEU A 55 71.10 -11.03 -7.13
CA LEU A 55 72.01 -11.14 -6.01
C LEU A 55 72.70 -9.81 -5.73
N HIS A 56 73.16 -9.13 -6.77
CA HIS A 56 73.77 -7.81 -6.65
C HIS A 56 72.79 -6.78 -6.10
N SER A 57 71.56 -6.75 -6.59
CA SER A 57 70.50 -5.86 -6.09
C SER A 57 70.16 -6.13 -4.62
N GLN A 58 70.08 -7.40 -4.21
CA GLN A 58 69.82 -7.77 -2.81
C GLN A 58 70.98 -7.43 -1.89
N LEU A 59 72.23 -7.66 -2.34
CA LEU A 59 73.43 -7.29 -1.59
C LEU A 59 73.59 -5.78 -1.47
N ASP A 60 73.31 -5.04 -2.55
CA ASP A 60 73.38 -3.58 -2.57
C ASP A 60 72.28 -2.97 -1.70
N GLY A 61 71.05 -3.49 -1.79
CA GLY A 61 69.95 -3.12 -0.88
C GLY A 61 70.28 -3.40 0.59
N SER A 62 70.91 -4.54 0.88
CA SER A 62 71.35 -4.88 2.25
C SER A 62 72.48 -3.97 2.74
N LYS A 63 73.43 -3.64 1.86
CA LYS A 63 74.54 -2.73 2.16
C LYS A 63 74.03 -1.31 2.44
N ILE A 64 73.18 -0.76 1.57
CA ILE A 64 72.53 0.53 1.77
C ILE A 64 71.69 0.52 3.05
N GLY A 65 70.97 -0.58 3.31
CA GLY A 65 70.21 -0.77 4.54
C GLY A 65 71.08 -0.68 5.80
N LEU A 66 72.23 -1.38 5.80
CA LEU A 66 73.19 -1.34 6.90
C LEU A 66 73.83 0.05 7.07
N GLU A 67 74.23 0.69 5.97
CA GLU A 67 74.80 2.05 6.00
C GLU A 67 73.79 3.06 6.55
N LYS A 68 72.51 2.97 6.14
CA LYS A 68 71.44 3.82 6.68
C LYS A 68 71.18 3.54 8.15
N LEU A 69 71.24 2.29 8.59
CA LEU A 69 71.01 1.92 9.98
C LEU A 69 72.16 2.39 10.89
N ASP A 70 73.41 2.32 10.41
CA ASP A 70 74.56 2.90 11.09
C ASP A 70 74.48 4.44 11.17
N SER A 71 74.07 5.10 10.08
CA SER A 71 73.83 6.54 10.06
C SER A 71 72.74 6.94 11.06
N ALA A 72 71.60 6.24 11.06
CA ALA A 72 70.50 6.50 11.98
C ALA A 72 70.92 6.28 13.44
N MET A 73 71.73 5.26 13.72
CA MET A 73 72.26 5.02 15.06
C MET A 73 73.19 6.15 15.52
N LYS A 74 74.07 6.64 14.64
CA LYS A 74 74.93 7.82 14.92
C LYS A 74 74.10 9.09 15.14
N GLU A 75 73.07 9.33 14.33
CA GLU A 75 72.16 10.46 14.49
C GLU A 75 71.36 10.39 15.80
N ALA A 76 70.86 9.21 16.16
CA ALA A 76 70.15 9.01 17.43
C ALA A 76 71.07 9.24 18.64
N GLN A 77 72.32 8.77 18.57
CA GLN A 77 73.34 9.01 19.60
C GLN A 77 73.62 10.51 19.74
N SER A 78 73.77 11.23 18.62
CA SER A 78 73.97 12.67 18.58
C SER A 78 72.77 13.42 19.15
N CYS A 79 71.54 13.05 18.78
CA CYS A 79 70.32 13.61 19.34
C CYS A 79 70.23 13.38 20.85
N ARG A 80 70.63 12.20 21.36
CA ARG A 80 70.66 11.91 22.79
C ARG A 80 71.65 12.80 23.53
N ILE A 81 72.85 13.00 22.98
CA ILE A 81 73.86 13.90 23.57
C ILE A 81 73.33 15.33 23.58
N ARG A 82 72.81 15.82 22.46
CA ARG A 82 72.21 17.16 22.36
C ARG A 82 71.03 17.34 23.32
N LEU A 83 70.17 16.33 23.48
CA LEU A 83 69.07 16.36 24.44
C LEU A 83 69.58 16.47 25.88
N PHE A 84 70.69 15.81 26.21
CA PHE A 84 71.31 15.91 27.53
C PHE A 84 71.94 17.29 27.75
N GLU A 85 72.66 17.82 26.75
CA GLU A 85 73.20 19.19 26.76
C GLU A 85 72.08 20.24 26.90
N LEU A 86 70.97 20.04 26.18
CA LEU A 86 69.81 20.93 26.20
C LEU A 86 69.05 20.83 27.53
N ALA A 87 68.93 19.63 28.10
CA ALA A 87 68.39 19.43 29.44
C ALA A 87 69.25 20.14 30.50
N SER A 88 70.58 20.01 30.43
CA SER A 88 71.50 20.70 31.33
C SER A 88 71.47 22.23 31.16
N ALA A 89 71.37 22.72 29.91
CA ALA A 89 71.19 24.15 29.63
C ALA A 89 69.84 24.67 30.15
N LEU A 90 68.77 23.88 30.05
CA LEU A 90 67.46 24.22 30.64
C LEU A 90 67.47 24.19 32.17
N GLU A 91 68.24 23.30 32.78
CA GLU A 91 68.49 23.27 34.24
C GLU A 91 69.12 24.59 34.71
N SER A 92 70.04 25.17 33.93
CA SER A 92 70.61 26.50 34.21
C SER A 92 69.62 27.67 34.10
N LEU A 93 68.44 27.43 33.49
CA LEU A 93 67.34 28.39 33.35
C LEU A 93 66.24 28.16 34.41
N GLU A 94 66.43 27.23 35.36
CA GLU A 94 65.53 27.09 36.50
C GLU A 94 65.42 28.41 37.28
N GLY A 95 64.21 28.94 37.39
CA GLY A 95 63.91 30.23 38.03
C GLY A 95 63.78 31.44 37.08
N LEU A 96 64.14 31.31 35.80
CA LEU A 96 63.86 32.35 34.79
C LEU A 96 62.36 32.66 34.61
N PRO A 97 61.44 31.67 34.63
CA PRO A 97 60.00 31.91 34.55
C PRO A 97 59.48 32.80 35.69
N ASN A 98 60.05 32.66 36.89
CA ASN A 98 59.70 33.50 38.04
C ASN A 98 60.25 34.92 37.89
N ARG A 99 61.45 35.09 37.32
CA ARG A 99 62.03 36.42 37.05
C ARG A 99 61.36 37.16 35.90
N LEU A 100 60.90 36.44 34.87
CA LEU A 100 60.20 37.01 33.71
C LEU A 100 58.67 37.09 33.90
N LEU A 101 58.15 36.65 35.05
CA LEU A 101 56.71 36.70 35.33
C LEU A 101 56.20 38.15 35.28
N GLU A 102 56.95 39.10 35.83
CA GLU A 102 56.63 40.53 35.76
C GLU A 102 56.65 41.06 34.33
N LEU A 103 57.64 40.68 33.53
CA LEU A 103 57.75 41.11 32.13
C LEU A 103 56.63 40.51 31.26
N LYS A 104 56.24 39.27 31.53
CA LYS A 104 55.08 38.60 30.92
C LYS A 104 53.77 39.28 31.32
N ASN A 105 53.63 39.66 32.59
CA ASN A 105 52.45 40.39 33.08
C ASN A 105 52.36 41.80 32.46
N ILE A 106 53.49 42.50 32.32
CA ILE A 106 53.55 43.81 31.68
C ILE A 106 53.29 43.70 30.18
N SER A 107 53.87 42.71 29.49
CA SER A 107 53.61 42.44 28.07
C SER A 107 52.15 42.08 27.83
N ARG A 108 51.54 41.27 28.71
CA ARG A 108 50.09 40.98 28.66
C ARG A 108 49.26 42.24 28.85
N LYS A 109 49.58 43.10 29.83
CA LYS A 109 48.90 44.40 30.02
C LYS A 109 49.06 45.32 28.81
N TYR A 110 50.24 45.42 28.23
CA TYR A 110 50.48 46.22 27.02
C TYR A 110 49.73 45.66 25.81
N SER A 111 49.71 44.34 25.63
CA SER A 111 48.93 43.67 24.59
C SER A 111 47.43 43.92 24.76
N GLN A 112 46.93 43.82 25.99
CA GLN A 112 45.53 44.10 26.33
C GLN A 112 45.17 45.57 26.10
N VAL A 113 46.03 46.52 26.49
CA VAL A 113 45.81 47.96 26.27
C VAL A 113 45.92 48.32 24.79
N SER A 114 46.82 47.69 24.03
CA SER A 114 46.95 47.88 22.58
C SER A 114 45.71 47.36 21.85
N ALA A 115 45.25 46.15 22.19
CA ALA A 115 44.00 45.59 21.65
C ALA A 115 42.79 46.46 22.03
N ALA A 116 42.73 46.95 23.28
CA ALA A 116 41.67 47.86 23.70
C ALA A 116 41.71 49.21 22.95
N MET A 117 42.89 49.77 22.65
CA MET A 117 43.01 50.99 21.84
C MET A 117 42.60 50.78 20.38
N GLU A 118 42.98 49.66 19.77
CA GLU A 118 42.52 49.31 18.41
C GLU A 118 41.00 49.10 18.38
N ASN A 119 40.45 48.36 19.34
CA ASN A 119 39.01 48.06 19.44
C ASN A 119 38.16 49.27 19.85
N MET A 120 38.68 50.24 20.62
CA MET A 120 37.96 51.45 21.02
C MET A 120 37.47 52.29 19.83
N THR A 121 38.27 52.38 18.78
CA THR A 121 37.91 53.15 17.57
C THR A 121 36.67 52.58 16.88
N TYR A 122 36.50 51.26 16.94
CA TYR A 122 35.35 50.55 16.39
C TYR A 122 34.16 50.52 17.34
N LEU A 123 34.41 50.37 18.65
CA LEU A 123 33.36 50.39 19.68
C LEU A 123 32.57 51.70 19.63
N VAL A 124 33.22 52.86 19.48
CA VAL A 124 32.53 54.17 19.40
C VAL A 124 31.56 54.24 18.20
N LYS A 125 31.88 53.58 17.08
CA LYS A 125 31.04 53.57 15.87
C LYS A 125 29.98 52.46 15.87
N ALA A 126 30.06 51.52 16.81
CA ALA A 126 29.17 50.36 16.84
C ALA A 126 27.67 50.71 16.96
N PRO A 127 27.24 51.71 17.79
CA PRO A 127 25.82 52.06 17.88
C PRO A 127 25.26 52.63 16.58
N GLU A 128 26.00 53.53 15.91
CA GLU A 128 25.61 54.09 14.61
C GLU A 128 25.55 52.99 13.52
N ALA A 129 26.50 52.06 13.54
CA ALA A 129 26.50 50.91 12.64
C ALA A 129 25.30 49.98 12.89
N MET A 130 24.89 49.77 14.14
CA MET A 130 23.69 48.99 14.47
C MET A 130 22.42 49.65 13.93
N GLU A 131 22.28 50.98 14.07
CA GLU A 131 21.13 51.72 13.55
C GLU A 131 21.08 51.69 12.01
N GLN A 132 22.23 51.84 11.35
CA GLN A 132 22.34 51.69 9.90
C GLN A 132 21.98 50.27 9.43
N ALA A 133 22.45 49.23 10.13
CA ALA A 133 22.11 47.86 9.82
C ALA A 133 20.60 47.63 9.96
N HIS A 134 19.95 48.17 11.00
CA HIS A 134 18.49 48.09 11.16
C HIS A 134 17.75 48.71 9.98
N ALA A 135 18.12 49.92 9.57
CA ALA A 135 17.52 50.60 8.42
C ALA A 135 17.68 49.80 7.11
N TYR A 136 18.82 49.14 6.90
CA TYR A 136 19.04 48.29 5.72
C TYR A 136 18.21 47.00 5.75
N VAL A 137 17.99 46.38 6.91
CA VAL A 137 17.10 45.21 7.02
C VAL A 137 15.64 45.60 6.77
N GLU A 138 15.21 46.77 7.25
CA GLU A 138 13.88 47.30 6.97
C GLU A 138 13.69 47.62 5.48
N GLY A 139 14.70 48.21 4.85
CA GLY A 139 14.75 48.50 3.42
C GLY A 139 15.03 47.29 2.49
N GLU A 140 14.92 46.06 3.01
CA GLU A 140 15.12 44.79 2.27
C GLU A 140 16.52 44.60 1.65
N ASN A 141 17.52 45.41 2.04
CA ASN A 141 18.90 45.29 1.59
C ASN A 141 19.70 44.36 2.53
N LEU A 142 19.36 43.07 2.51
CA LEU A 142 19.87 42.08 3.45
C LEU A 142 21.40 41.88 3.38
N LEU A 143 22.02 42.06 2.21
CA LEU A 143 23.46 41.83 2.05
C LEU A 143 24.31 42.91 2.74
N GLU A 144 23.93 44.19 2.59
CA GLU A 144 24.65 45.29 3.23
C GLU A 144 24.41 45.28 4.74
N ALA A 145 23.18 45.00 5.17
CA ALA A 145 22.87 44.78 6.58
C ALA A 145 23.69 43.62 7.18
N HIS A 146 23.80 42.49 6.46
CA HIS A 146 24.54 41.32 6.90
C HIS A 146 26.04 41.60 7.02
N LYS A 147 26.61 42.39 6.11
CA LYS A 147 28.01 42.80 6.18
C LYS A 147 28.31 43.58 7.47
N ILE A 148 27.48 44.57 7.78
CA ILE A 148 27.63 45.36 9.02
C ILE A 148 27.44 44.47 10.24
N LEU A 149 26.45 43.56 10.21
CA LEU A 149 26.22 42.59 11.28
C LEU A 149 27.44 41.69 11.51
N GLN A 150 28.07 41.19 10.45
CA GLN A 150 29.25 40.33 10.54
C GLN A 150 30.47 41.06 11.13
N GLU A 151 30.65 42.34 10.80
CA GLU A 151 31.69 43.19 11.40
C GLU A 151 31.43 43.40 12.91
N LEU A 152 30.18 43.72 13.28
CA LEU A 152 29.78 43.90 14.68
C LEU A 152 29.90 42.61 15.50
N GLU A 153 29.49 41.47 14.93
CA GLU A 153 29.67 40.15 15.56
C GLU A 153 31.14 39.78 15.68
N GLY A 154 31.97 40.08 14.67
CA GLY A 154 33.42 39.83 14.74
C GLY A 154 34.06 40.56 15.92
N ILE A 155 33.77 41.85 16.10
CA ILE A 155 34.28 42.66 17.21
C ILE A 155 33.79 42.10 18.56
N ARG A 156 32.48 41.80 18.66
CA ARG A 156 31.89 41.21 19.87
C ARG A 156 32.59 39.90 20.22
N ASP A 157 32.73 39.01 19.25
CA ASP A 157 33.22 37.65 19.46
C ASP A 157 34.73 37.64 19.77
N GLU A 158 35.52 38.54 19.19
CA GLU A 158 36.93 38.75 19.54
C GLU A 158 37.08 39.23 20.98
N LEU A 159 36.37 40.29 21.38
CA LEU A 159 36.38 40.81 22.75
C LEU A 159 35.93 39.75 23.77
N MET A 160 34.87 39.00 23.43
CA MET A 160 34.37 37.93 24.28
C MET A 160 35.38 36.78 24.39
N SER A 161 36.14 36.48 23.33
CA SER A 161 37.19 35.45 23.35
C SER A 161 38.42 35.84 24.16
N GLU A 162 38.76 37.14 24.21
CA GLU A 162 39.87 37.66 25.01
C GLU A 162 39.56 37.67 26.51
N VAL A 163 38.30 37.91 26.87
CA VAL A 163 37.81 37.95 28.26
C VAL A 163 37.48 36.54 28.78
N HIS A 164 37.17 35.58 27.91
CA HIS A 164 36.81 34.20 28.27
C HIS A 164 37.82 33.49 29.21
N PRO A 165 39.16 33.59 29.03
CA PRO A 165 40.14 32.94 29.91
C PRO A 165 40.21 33.53 31.31
N GLU A 166 39.71 34.76 31.52
CA GLU A 166 39.78 35.47 32.79
C GLU A 166 38.61 35.13 33.73
N HIS A 167 37.61 34.38 33.25
CA HIS A 167 36.42 33.94 34.00
C HIS A 167 35.66 35.06 34.75
N SER A 168 35.85 36.32 34.36
CA SER A 168 35.18 37.48 34.96
C SER A 168 33.73 37.56 34.47
N LYS A 169 32.78 37.23 35.35
CA LYS A 169 31.34 37.24 35.00
C LYS A 169 30.80 38.65 34.75
N THR A 170 31.29 39.64 35.49
CA THR A 170 30.87 41.05 35.36
C THR A 170 31.26 41.65 34.00
N ASP A 171 32.44 41.34 33.49
CA ASP A 171 32.90 41.88 32.20
C ASP A 171 32.13 41.27 31.02
N LEU A 172 31.81 39.98 31.11
CA LEU A 172 30.94 39.30 30.14
C LEU A 172 29.50 39.84 30.15
N GLU A 173 28.93 40.17 31.31
CA GLU A 173 27.61 40.79 31.41
C GLU A 173 27.58 42.21 30.83
N THR A 174 28.64 42.97 31.03
CA THR A 174 28.76 44.33 30.49
C THR A 174 28.87 44.33 28.97
N LEU A 175 29.67 43.40 28.40
CA LEU A 175 29.76 43.19 26.95
C LEU A 175 28.42 42.73 26.35
N ARG A 176 27.70 41.82 27.04
CA ARG A 176 26.35 41.41 26.61
C ARG A 176 25.35 42.57 26.60
N ALA A 177 25.40 43.45 27.60
CA ALA A 177 24.54 44.62 27.64
C ALA A 177 24.85 45.60 26.49
N TYR A 178 26.13 45.79 26.17
CA TYR A 178 26.58 46.67 25.09
C TYR A 178 26.14 46.17 23.70
N PHE A 179 26.30 44.87 23.43
CA PHE A 179 25.99 44.27 22.13
C PHE A 179 24.54 43.78 22.01
N ARG A 180 23.62 44.17 22.90
CA ARG A 180 22.21 43.78 22.82
C ARG A 180 21.56 44.10 21.47
N GLY A 181 21.92 45.23 20.85
CA GLY A 181 21.42 45.61 19.52
C GLY A 181 21.79 44.61 18.42
N VAL A 182 22.91 43.89 18.56
CA VAL A 182 23.30 42.80 17.64
C VAL A 182 22.36 41.60 17.75
N ASP A 183 21.89 41.28 18.97
CA ASP A 183 20.93 40.21 19.18
C ASP A 183 19.55 40.59 18.61
N GLU A 184 19.13 41.84 18.75
CA GLU A 184 17.90 42.38 18.15
C GLU A 184 17.96 42.35 16.60
N LEU A 185 19.09 42.74 16.01
CA LEU A 185 19.36 42.60 14.58
C LEU A 185 19.26 41.14 14.12
N ASN A 186 19.87 40.21 14.86
CA ASN A 186 19.77 38.79 14.55
C ASN A 186 18.31 38.29 14.58
N GLN A 187 17.51 38.73 15.56
CA GLN A 187 16.08 38.40 15.62
C GLN A 187 15.29 38.97 14.44
N LEU A 188 15.66 40.16 13.96
CA LEU A 188 15.05 40.76 12.77
C LEU A 188 15.37 39.95 11.50
N PHE A 189 16.62 39.49 11.34
CA PHE A 189 16.99 38.56 10.27
C PHE A 189 16.21 37.26 10.35
N VAL A 190 16.10 36.66 11.54
CA VAL A 190 15.27 35.46 11.78
C VAL A 190 13.83 35.69 11.30
N THR A 191 13.24 36.83 11.66
CA THR A 191 11.87 37.20 11.26
C THR A 191 11.73 37.32 9.74
N LYS A 192 12.68 37.98 9.07
CA LYS A 192 12.68 38.13 7.60
C LYS A 192 12.88 36.79 6.89
N ILE A 193 13.79 35.94 7.38
CA ILE A 193 14.04 34.60 6.84
C ILE A 193 12.79 33.73 6.98
N SER A 194 12.13 33.74 8.15
CA SER A 194 10.86 33.01 8.34
C SER A 194 9.74 33.57 7.45
N MET A 195 9.65 34.89 7.28
CA MET A 195 8.67 35.50 6.36
C MET A 195 8.86 35.01 4.92
N ILE A 196 10.11 35.01 4.43
CA ILE A 196 10.44 34.47 3.09
C ILE A 196 10.10 32.99 3.01
N GLY A 197 10.50 32.19 4.00
CA GLY A 197 10.19 30.76 4.06
C GLY A 197 8.68 30.49 3.97
N SER A 198 7.87 31.29 4.68
CA SER A 198 6.41 31.13 4.66
C SER A 198 5.75 31.43 3.30
N ARG A 199 6.41 32.21 2.45
CA ARG A 199 5.87 32.67 1.16
C ARG A 199 6.75 32.28 -0.03
N ILE A 200 7.64 31.32 0.15
CA ILE A 200 8.75 31.07 -0.80
C ILE A 200 8.25 30.82 -2.23
N THR A 201 7.15 30.10 -2.43
CA THR A 201 6.65 29.80 -3.79
C THR A 201 6.12 31.03 -4.52
N SER A 202 5.56 32.00 -3.79
CA SER A 202 5.20 33.31 -4.35
C SER A 202 6.41 34.25 -4.46
N ALA A 203 7.27 34.28 -3.44
CA ALA A 203 8.39 35.21 -3.34
C ALA A 203 9.44 34.97 -4.42
N VAL A 204 9.66 33.71 -4.82
CA VAL A 204 10.55 33.33 -5.92
C VAL A 204 10.10 33.95 -7.25
N ILE A 205 8.79 34.18 -7.43
CA ILE A 205 8.21 34.78 -8.65
C ILE A 205 8.17 36.30 -8.54
N THR A 206 7.72 36.85 -7.41
CA THR A 206 7.46 38.30 -7.26
C THR A 206 8.66 39.09 -6.74
N GLN A 207 9.55 38.48 -5.97
CA GLN A 207 10.63 39.12 -5.21
C GLN A 207 11.97 38.37 -5.36
N HIS A 208 12.34 38.05 -6.61
CA HIS A 208 13.52 37.23 -6.92
C HIS A 208 14.82 37.74 -6.27
N ARG A 209 15.05 39.06 -6.23
CA ARG A 209 16.27 39.65 -5.64
C ARG A 209 16.36 39.39 -4.15
N PHE A 210 15.25 39.58 -3.44
CA PHE A 210 15.19 39.41 -1.98
C PHE A 210 15.42 37.96 -1.57
N VAL A 211 14.88 37.00 -2.34
CA VAL A 211 15.13 35.56 -2.10
C VAL A 211 16.60 35.21 -2.30
N VAL A 212 17.24 35.69 -3.37
CA VAL A 212 18.67 35.45 -3.63
C VAL A 212 19.53 36.03 -2.52
N ASP A 213 19.25 37.27 -2.11
CA ASP A 213 20.01 37.94 -1.07
C ASP A 213 19.86 37.21 0.28
N CYS A 214 18.65 36.73 0.61
CA CYS A 214 18.41 35.89 1.78
C CYS A 214 19.18 34.56 1.73
N VAL A 215 19.14 33.82 0.62
CA VAL A 215 19.86 32.54 0.48
C VAL A 215 21.37 32.76 0.60
N ARG A 216 21.90 33.84 0.01
CA ARG A 216 23.32 34.21 0.13
C ARG A 216 23.74 34.50 1.57
N VAL A 217 22.88 35.20 2.32
CA VAL A 217 23.11 35.48 3.74
C VAL A 217 23.14 34.20 4.55
N ILE A 218 22.18 33.29 4.33
CA ILE A 218 22.14 31.98 4.99
C ILE A 218 23.40 31.18 4.69
N ASP A 219 23.82 31.08 3.42
CA ASP A 219 25.03 30.35 3.04
C ASP A 219 26.31 30.91 3.68
N ARG A 220 26.40 32.24 3.85
CA ARG A 220 27.53 32.87 4.55
C ARG A 220 27.54 32.51 6.03
N GLU A 221 26.36 32.51 6.66
CA GLU A 221 26.22 32.17 8.08
C GLU A 221 26.47 30.70 8.36
N GLU A 222 26.02 29.78 7.51
CA GLU A 222 26.31 28.34 7.65
C GLU A 222 27.82 28.06 7.50
N ARG A 223 28.52 28.78 6.61
CA ARG A 223 29.99 28.71 6.53
C ARG A 223 30.66 29.27 7.78
N ALA A 224 30.16 30.38 8.33
CA ALA A 224 30.67 30.96 9.56
C ALA A 224 30.48 30.00 10.75
N ASP A 225 29.32 29.35 10.86
CA ASP A 225 29.04 28.33 11.86
C ASP A 225 30.03 27.16 11.77
N ALA A 226 30.31 26.66 10.56
CA ALA A 226 31.29 25.58 10.35
C ALA A 226 32.75 25.99 10.67
N ILE A 227 33.11 27.26 10.48
CA ILE A 227 34.42 27.79 10.86
C ILE A 227 34.54 27.86 12.38
N TRP A 228 33.49 28.34 13.06
CA TRP A 228 33.46 28.42 14.51
C TRP A 228 33.47 27.05 15.18
N GLU A 229 32.78 26.07 14.61
CA GLU A 229 32.83 24.68 15.07
C GLU A 229 34.27 24.14 15.07
N LYS A 230 35.00 24.28 13.96
CA LYS A 230 36.42 23.89 13.87
C LYS A 230 37.34 24.69 14.79
N ARG A 231 37.04 25.97 15.03
CA ARG A 231 37.81 26.82 15.96
C ARG A 231 37.58 26.42 17.42
N SER A 232 36.37 25.99 17.75
CA SER A 232 36.00 25.54 19.09
C SER A 232 36.78 24.31 19.52
N GLU A 233 37.09 23.38 18.59
CA GLU A 233 37.92 22.20 18.86
C GLU A 233 39.31 22.57 19.41
N LYS A 234 39.85 23.72 19.00
CA LYS A 234 41.18 24.19 19.42
C LYS A 234 41.14 25.15 20.60
N THR A 235 40.13 26.01 20.67
CA THR A 235 40.07 27.15 21.61
C THR A 235 39.11 26.94 22.77
N GLN A 236 38.27 25.90 22.72
CA GLN A 236 37.16 25.64 23.65
C GLN A 236 36.18 26.81 23.83
N PHE A 237 36.20 27.77 22.89
CA PHE A 237 35.33 28.94 22.90
C PHE A 237 34.36 28.87 21.72
N ILE A 238 33.08 29.12 22.00
CA ILE A 238 32.02 29.28 21.02
C ILE A 238 31.31 30.61 21.32
N PRO A 239 31.16 31.50 20.33
CA PRO A 239 30.42 32.74 20.53
C PRO A 239 28.98 32.52 20.95
N HIS A 240 28.44 33.44 21.74
CA HIS A 240 27.05 33.39 22.18
C HIS A 240 26.10 33.49 20.99
N GLY A 241 25.19 32.52 20.85
CA GLY A 241 24.21 32.46 19.75
C GLY A 241 24.66 31.68 18.51
N ARG A 242 25.86 31.05 18.53
CA ARG A 242 26.33 30.13 17.49
C ARG A 242 26.21 28.67 17.95
N PRO A 243 25.89 27.70 17.06
CA PRO A 243 25.53 27.89 15.65
C PRO A 243 24.13 28.50 15.50
N LYS A 244 23.94 29.34 14.48
CA LYS A 244 22.66 30.02 14.22
C LYS A 244 21.66 29.14 13.47
N GLN A 245 22.14 28.20 12.63
CA GLN A 245 21.30 27.24 11.90
C GLN A 245 20.18 27.88 11.04
N TRP A 246 20.47 29.01 10.39
CA TRP A 246 19.48 29.74 9.59
C TRP A 246 18.96 28.94 8.37
N LYS A 247 19.75 28.00 7.85
CA LYS A 247 19.28 27.08 6.80
C LYS A 247 18.14 26.20 7.31
N LYS A 248 18.28 25.67 8.53
CA LYS A 248 17.24 24.87 9.18
C LYS A 248 15.99 25.72 9.45
N LEU A 249 16.17 26.95 9.95
CA LEU A 249 15.07 27.89 10.18
C LEU A 249 14.25 28.16 8.91
N LEU A 250 14.92 28.40 7.77
CA LEU A 250 14.25 28.62 6.49
C LEU A 250 13.42 27.39 6.10
N LEU A 251 14.03 26.20 6.13
CA LEU A 251 13.36 24.94 5.77
C LEU A 251 12.19 24.61 6.70
N ASP A 252 12.34 24.84 8.01
CA ASP A 252 11.28 24.64 8.99
C ASP A 252 10.12 25.61 8.75
N SER A 253 10.40 26.85 8.36
CA SER A 253 9.37 27.83 8.01
C SER A 253 8.62 27.47 6.72
N ILE A 254 9.31 26.92 5.72
CA ILE A 254 8.68 26.40 4.49
C ILE A 254 7.78 25.21 4.84
N SER A 255 8.32 24.26 5.63
CA SER A 255 7.59 23.07 6.09
C SER A 255 6.32 23.44 6.87
N LYS A 256 6.40 24.45 7.75
CA LYS A 256 5.23 24.97 8.47
C LYS A 256 4.19 25.56 7.53
N ALA A 257 4.59 26.39 6.56
CA ALA A 257 3.65 26.97 5.61
C ALA A 257 2.98 25.92 4.70
N ILE A 258 3.72 24.89 4.28
CA ILE A 258 3.15 23.75 3.55
C ILE A 258 2.15 23.00 4.43
N ARG A 259 2.49 22.73 5.70
CA ARG A 259 1.58 22.10 6.65
C ARG A 259 0.30 22.90 6.84
N ASP A 260 0.42 24.19 7.13
CA ASP A 260 -0.73 25.07 7.34
C ASP A 260 -1.62 25.10 6.09
N LYS A 261 -1.03 25.10 4.88
CA LYS A 261 -1.75 25.02 3.60
C LYS A 261 -2.51 23.69 3.43
N VAL A 262 -1.88 22.56 3.75
CA VAL A 262 -2.51 21.23 3.67
C VAL A 262 -3.68 21.12 4.65
N PHE A 263 -3.50 21.57 5.89
CA PHE A 263 -4.54 21.49 6.92
C PHE A 263 -5.68 22.49 6.72
N ALA A 264 -5.41 23.67 6.15
CA ALA A 264 -6.41 24.72 5.91
C ALA A 264 -7.08 24.65 4.53
N SER A 265 -6.73 23.66 3.70
CA SER A 265 -7.46 23.42 2.46
C SER A 265 -8.95 23.18 2.81
N ALA A 266 -9.87 23.84 2.09
CA ALA A 266 -11.34 23.75 2.21
C ALA A 266 -11.98 23.78 3.64
N MET A 267 -12.12 24.98 4.22
CA MET A 267 -12.82 25.23 5.51
C MET A 267 -14.26 25.74 5.38
N ASP A 268 -14.96 25.55 4.26
CA ASP A 268 -16.29 26.17 4.09
C ASP A 268 -17.44 25.15 3.99
N SER A 269 -18.33 25.24 4.99
CA SER A 269 -19.64 24.58 5.15
C SER A 269 -19.66 23.12 5.64
N ASP A 270 -20.03 22.95 6.93
CA ASP A 270 -20.47 21.67 7.51
C ASP A 270 -21.84 21.27 6.94
N GLY A 271 -21.81 20.38 5.94
CA GLY A 271 -23.03 19.85 5.32
C GLY A 271 -22.84 19.19 3.96
N ASP A 272 -21.69 19.38 3.30
CA ASP A 272 -21.43 18.83 1.97
C ASP A 272 -20.80 17.41 2.04
N LYS A 273 -21.49 16.40 1.47
CA LYS A 273 -21.00 15.02 1.36
C LYS A 273 -19.70 14.90 0.57
N ASN A 274 -19.36 15.91 -0.23
CA ASN A 274 -18.16 15.95 -1.05
C ASN A 274 -17.06 16.87 -0.48
N LYS A 275 -17.19 17.32 0.78
CA LYS A 275 -16.20 18.18 1.46
C LYS A 275 -14.79 17.58 1.41
N LEU A 276 -14.64 16.31 1.78
CA LEU A 276 -13.34 15.64 1.79
C LEU A 276 -12.77 15.44 0.38
N VAL A 277 -13.62 15.21 -0.64
CA VAL A 277 -13.17 15.15 -2.04
C VAL A 277 -12.59 16.48 -2.49
N ARG A 278 -13.28 17.60 -2.25
CA ARG A 278 -12.79 18.94 -2.59
C ARG A 278 -11.52 19.29 -1.82
N HIS A 279 -11.47 18.93 -0.55
CA HIS A 279 -10.31 19.11 0.31
C HIS A 279 -9.07 18.39 -0.24
N ASN A 280 -9.21 17.10 -0.49
CA ASN A 280 -8.16 16.25 -1.04
C ASN A 280 -7.69 16.72 -2.43
N GLU A 281 -8.63 17.21 -3.25
CA GLU A 281 -8.32 17.79 -4.57
C GLU A 281 -7.59 19.14 -4.45
N ALA A 282 -7.96 19.99 -3.50
CA ALA A 282 -7.24 21.24 -3.23
C ALA A 282 -5.80 20.96 -2.77
N ILE A 283 -5.60 19.98 -1.87
CA ILE A 283 -4.26 19.52 -1.46
C ILE A 283 -3.45 19.10 -2.69
N ARG A 284 -4.04 18.28 -3.57
CA ARG A 284 -3.39 17.81 -4.81
C ARG A 284 -2.98 18.99 -5.69
N GLN A 285 -3.88 19.92 -5.96
CA GLN A 285 -3.59 21.10 -6.81
C GLN A 285 -2.49 21.99 -6.23
N HIS A 286 -2.56 22.27 -4.92
CA HIS A 286 -1.54 23.08 -4.24
C HIS A 286 -0.16 22.41 -4.25
N ALA A 287 -0.11 21.10 -3.97
CA ALA A 287 1.12 20.33 -4.01
C ALA A 287 1.73 20.32 -5.42
N LEU A 288 0.93 20.03 -6.46
CA LEU A 288 1.42 20.02 -7.85
C LEU A 288 1.93 21.38 -8.29
N ALA A 289 1.22 22.47 -7.95
CA ALA A 289 1.65 23.83 -8.29
C ALA A 289 2.99 24.20 -7.62
N ASP A 290 3.12 23.94 -6.33
CA ASP A 290 4.33 24.25 -5.58
C ASP A 290 5.51 23.35 -6.01
N LEU A 291 5.28 22.06 -6.30
CA LEU A 291 6.31 21.15 -6.80
C LEU A 291 6.81 21.54 -8.19
N LYS A 292 5.94 22.07 -9.06
CA LYS A 292 6.34 22.63 -10.37
C LYS A 292 7.27 23.84 -10.20
N ILE A 293 6.98 24.71 -9.24
CA ILE A 293 7.84 25.86 -8.90
C ILE A 293 9.17 25.37 -8.30
N ALA A 294 9.11 24.42 -7.36
CA ALA A 294 10.27 23.85 -6.69
C ALA A 294 11.22 23.13 -7.66
N LYS A 295 10.69 22.51 -8.72
CA LYS A 295 11.49 21.82 -9.74
C LYS A 295 12.06 22.78 -10.78
N ASN A 296 11.27 23.73 -11.28
CA ASN A 296 11.64 24.50 -12.47
C ASN A 296 12.24 25.87 -12.15
N ILE A 297 11.94 26.46 -10.99
CA ILE A 297 12.27 27.84 -10.66
C ILE A 297 13.22 27.93 -9.46
N CYS A 298 12.95 27.21 -8.37
CA CYS A 298 13.81 27.23 -7.19
C CYS A 298 15.29 26.87 -7.45
N PRO A 299 15.65 25.91 -8.34
CA PRO A 299 17.06 25.58 -8.58
C PRO A 299 17.89 26.73 -9.18
N THR A 300 17.26 27.76 -9.73
CA THR A 300 17.96 28.97 -10.20
C THR A 300 18.47 29.85 -9.06
N TYR A 301 17.86 29.74 -7.88
CA TYR A 301 18.12 30.61 -6.73
C TYR A 301 18.77 29.90 -5.54
N PHE A 302 18.57 28.58 -5.43
CA PHE A 302 19.15 27.74 -4.38
C PHE A 302 20.35 26.97 -4.92
N PRO A 303 21.46 26.87 -4.15
CA PRO A 303 22.58 26.06 -4.58
C PRO A 303 22.26 24.55 -4.52
N PRO A 304 22.97 23.72 -5.31
CA PRO A 304 22.61 22.31 -5.50
C PRO A 304 22.62 21.46 -4.22
N ASP A 305 23.44 21.83 -3.24
CA ASP A 305 23.56 21.15 -1.93
C ASP A 305 22.29 21.25 -1.07
N TYR A 306 21.37 22.16 -1.39
CA TYR A 306 20.08 22.25 -0.71
C TYR A 306 19.14 21.10 -1.09
N ASN A 307 19.30 20.50 -2.28
CA ASN A 307 18.37 19.53 -2.85
C ASN A 307 16.90 20.01 -2.69
N ILE A 308 16.65 21.28 -3.05
CA ILE A 308 15.42 21.98 -2.67
C ILE A 308 14.15 21.27 -3.16
N PHE A 309 14.17 20.68 -4.36
CA PHE A 309 13.05 19.92 -4.89
C PHE A 309 12.71 18.70 -4.02
N ASP A 310 13.71 17.88 -3.68
CA ASP A 310 13.54 16.71 -2.82
C ASP A 310 13.02 17.11 -1.43
N ARG A 311 13.49 18.24 -0.88
CA ARG A 311 12.98 18.79 0.38
C ARG A 311 11.51 19.19 0.30
N PHE A 312 11.07 19.78 -0.80
CA PHE A 312 9.65 20.08 -1.00
C PHE A 312 8.80 18.81 -1.07
N VAL A 313 9.28 17.76 -1.76
CA VAL A 313 8.59 16.46 -1.81
C VAL A 313 8.48 15.85 -0.41
N GLU A 314 9.56 15.85 0.37
CA GLU A 314 9.56 15.39 1.76
C GLU A 314 8.57 16.19 2.64
N MET A 315 8.58 17.52 2.54
CA MET A 315 7.70 18.39 3.32
C MET A 315 6.22 18.14 2.98
N TYR A 316 5.87 18.06 1.70
CA TYR A 316 4.50 17.76 1.26
C TYR A 316 4.06 16.36 1.69
N HIS A 317 4.89 15.34 1.47
CA HIS A 317 4.58 13.97 1.88
C HIS A 317 4.34 13.89 3.39
N ASN A 318 5.21 14.52 4.19
CA ASN A 318 5.09 14.51 5.65
C ASN A 318 3.87 15.32 6.15
N ALA A 319 3.55 16.45 5.49
CA ALA A 319 2.38 17.24 5.84
C ALA A 319 1.08 16.50 5.51
N ILE A 320 1.02 15.84 4.34
CA ILE A 320 -0.12 15.02 3.92
C ILE A 320 -0.27 13.82 4.85
N GLY A 321 0.81 13.09 5.15
CA GLY A 321 0.78 11.94 6.06
C GLY A 321 0.25 12.33 7.45
N ALA A 322 0.73 13.43 8.02
CA ALA A 322 0.25 13.94 9.30
C ALA A 322 -1.23 14.35 9.25
N HIS A 323 -1.69 14.92 8.13
CA HIS A 323 -3.08 15.30 7.96
C HIS A 323 -3.99 14.06 7.83
N VAL A 324 -3.58 13.06 7.06
CA VAL A 324 -4.30 11.79 6.92
C VAL A 324 -4.37 11.05 8.26
N GLU A 325 -3.27 10.99 9.01
CA GLU A 325 -3.25 10.40 10.35
C GLU A 325 -4.20 11.12 11.31
N ALA A 326 -4.23 12.46 11.30
CA ALA A 326 -5.16 13.24 12.11
C ALA A 326 -6.63 12.92 11.76
N MET A 327 -6.97 12.85 10.47
CA MET A 327 -8.32 12.49 10.02
C MET A 327 -8.75 11.09 10.48
N VAL A 328 -7.82 10.12 10.46
CA VAL A 328 -8.10 8.77 10.95
C VAL A 328 -8.32 8.75 12.46
N MET A 329 -7.56 9.55 13.23
CA MET A 329 -7.68 9.64 14.69
C MET A 329 -8.97 10.34 15.14
N GLU A 330 -9.45 11.34 14.39
CA GLU A 330 -10.73 12.01 14.65
C GLU A 330 -11.94 11.11 14.38
N GLY A 331 -11.77 10.08 13.55
CA GLY A 331 -12.80 9.14 13.17
C GLY A 331 -13.49 9.53 11.86
N LEU A 332 -13.67 8.54 10.99
CA LEU A 332 -14.20 8.73 9.64
C LEU A 332 -15.59 8.08 9.50
N THR A 333 -16.48 8.77 8.78
CA THR A 333 -17.74 8.19 8.28
C THR A 333 -17.48 7.24 7.11
N ASP A 334 -18.43 6.36 6.80
CA ASP A 334 -18.28 5.35 5.74
C ASP A 334 -17.98 5.96 4.37
N THR A 335 -18.62 7.09 4.08
CA THR A 335 -18.36 7.87 2.86
C THR A 335 -16.95 8.47 2.85
N GLN A 336 -16.46 8.94 3.99
CA GLN A 336 -15.12 9.51 4.10
C GLN A 336 -14.04 8.43 4.00
N ILE A 337 -14.28 7.22 4.53
CA ILE A 337 -13.34 6.08 4.40
C ILE A 337 -13.12 5.76 2.92
N VAL A 338 -14.18 5.67 2.13
CA VAL A 338 -14.10 5.40 0.68
C VAL A 338 -13.34 6.51 -0.04
N GLN A 339 -13.68 7.77 0.24
CA GLN A 339 -13.02 8.93 -0.35
C GLN A 339 -11.53 8.99 0.00
N LEU A 340 -11.17 8.67 1.24
CA LEU A 340 -9.78 8.67 1.70
C LEU A 340 -8.97 7.51 1.09
N LEU A 341 -9.47 6.28 1.15
CA LEU A 341 -8.80 5.10 0.57
C LEU A 341 -8.58 5.30 -0.93
N GLY A 342 -9.60 5.81 -1.62
CA GLY A 342 -9.50 6.18 -3.02
C GLY A 342 -8.42 7.21 -3.32
N TRP A 343 -8.37 8.27 -2.51
CA TRP A 343 -7.36 9.31 -2.67
C TRP A 343 -5.94 8.81 -2.37
N ILE A 344 -5.74 7.97 -1.35
CA ILE A 344 -4.45 7.34 -1.05
C ILE A 344 -4.01 6.45 -2.23
N ASN A 345 -4.93 5.70 -2.85
CA ASN A 345 -4.59 4.92 -4.04
C ASN A 345 -4.19 5.83 -5.22
N SER A 346 -4.87 6.98 -5.38
CA SER A 346 -4.53 7.97 -6.41
C SER A 346 -3.17 8.65 -6.17
N TYR A 347 -2.68 8.70 -4.93
CA TYR A 347 -1.38 9.32 -4.56
C TYR A 347 -0.20 8.72 -5.35
N HIS A 348 -0.29 7.43 -5.70
CA HIS A 348 0.73 6.70 -6.45
C HIS A 348 0.53 6.65 -7.96
N THR A 349 -0.37 7.46 -8.50
CA THR A 349 -0.66 7.53 -9.93
C THR A 349 0.03 8.75 -10.58
N GLU A 350 0.02 8.78 -11.91
CA GLU A 350 0.51 9.92 -12.70
C GLU A 350 -0.28 11.20 -12.43
N GLU A 351 -1.50 11.08 -11.88
CA GLU A 351 -2.35 12.22 -11.53
C GLU A 351 -1.86 13.00 -10.31
N PHE A 352 -0.95 12.42 -9.52
CA PHE A 352 -0.37 13.07 -8.35
C PHE A 352 1.16 12.93 -8.27
N MET A 353 1.69 12.07 -7.39
CA MET A 353 3.14 12.07 -7.10
C MET A 353 3.99 11.25 -8.07
N LYS A 354 3.40 10.48 -8.99
CA LYS A 354 4.13 9.83 -10.08
C LYS A 354 4.02 10.58 -11.41
N GLU A 355 3.69 11.87 -11.40
CA GLU A 355 3.72 12.68 -12.64
C GLU A 355 5.11 12.56 -13.30
N PRO A 356 5.20 12.10 -14.57
CA PRO A 356 6.50 11.84 -15.22
C PRO A 356 7.41 13.06 -15.27
N ALA A 357 6.82 14.26 -15.26
CA ALA A 357 7.53 15.53 -15.22
C ALA A 357 8.35 15.72 -13.93
N PHE A 358 8.04 15.04 -12.83
CA PHE A 358 8.74 15.18 -11.55
C PHE A 358 9.89 14.19 -11.34
N ASP A 359 9.81 12.98 -11.91
CA ASP A 359 10.84 11.93 -11.78
C ASP A 359 11.31 11.70 -10.32
N ILE A 360 10.33 11.55 -9.42
CA ILE A 360 10.58 11.43 -7.98
C ILE A 360 11.09 10.02 -7.66
N ASN A 361 12.26 9.96 -7.01
CA ASN A 361 12.80 8.72 -6.48
C ASN A 361 12.66 8.68 -4.95
N PHE A 362 11.57 8.09 -4.47
CA PHE A 362 11.25 7.99 -3.05
C PHE A 362 12.33 7.27 -2.22
N SER A 363 13.14 6.40 -2.81
CA SER A 363 14.22 5.67 -2.10
C SER A 363 15.36 6.57 -1.62
N ARG A 364 15.48 7.80 -2.17
CA ARG A 364 16.50 8.78 -1.79
C ARG A 364 16.01 9.78 -0.74
N LEU A 365 14.71 9.77 -0.42
CA LEU A 365 14.07 10.76 0.45
C LEU A 365 14.03 10.29 1.90
N THR A 366 14.06 11.25 2.83
CA THR A 366 13.91 11.02 4.28
C THR A 366 12.46 11.28 4.70
N LEU A 367 11.61 10.26 4.53
CA LEU A 367 10.17 10.34 4.82
C LEU A 367 9.90 9.98 6.29
N LYS A 368 9.03 10.75 6.96
CA LYS A 368 8.55 10.44 8.32
C LYS A 368 7.38 9.46 8.30
N TYR A 369 6.59 9.51 7.23
CA TYR A 369 5.45 8.64 6.99
C TYR A 369 5.83 7.57 5.95
N PRO A 370 5.16 6.41 5.97
CA PRO A 370 5.35 5.41 4.93
C PRO A 370 4.89 5.95 3.57
N ILE A 371 5.39 5.35 2.49
CA ILE A 371 5.09 5.78 1.12
C ILE A 371 3.57 5.85 0.86
N ASN A 372 2.80 4.92 1.43
CA ASN A 372 1.33 4.88 1.34
C ASN A 372 0.61 5.86 2.31
N LEU A 373 1.32 6.86 2.85
CA LEU A 373 0.88 7.87 3.83
C LEU A 373 0.51 7.33 5.22
N LEU A 374 -0.04 6.11 5.29
CA LEU A 374 -0.40 5.40 6.50
C LEU A 374 0.30 4.03 6.59
N PRO A 375 0.56 3.54 7.81
CA PRO A 375 1.02 2.17 8.03
C PRO A 375 0.02 1.14 7.48
N GLU A 376 0.52 0.01 6.94
CA GLU A 376 -0.34 -0.99 6.28
C GLU A 376 -1.40 -1.56 7.22
N ASN A 377 -1.11 -1.70 8.51
CA ASN A 377 -2.08 -2.14 9.52
C ASN A 377 -3.24 -1.15 9.71
N GLN A 378 -2.99 0.16 9.62
CA GLN A 378 -4.05 1.17 9.70
C GLN A 378 -4.87 1.19 8.40
N LEU A 379 -4.22 1.05 7.24
CA LEU A 379 -4.91 0.93 5.95
C LEU A 379 -5.80 -0.31 5.92
N ASP A 380 -5.29 -1.47 6.36
CA ASP A 380 -6.07 -2.70 6.44
C ASP A 380 -7.24 -2.60 7.42
N ALA A 381 -7.09 -1.88 8.53
CA ALA A 381 -8.20 -1.61 9.44
C ALA A 381 -9.32 -0.78 8.77
N LEU A 382 -8.96 0.28 8.01
CA LEU A 382 -9.92 1.09 7.26
C LEU A 382 -10.62 0.28 6.16
N ARG A 383 -9.86 -0.54 5.43
CA ARG A 383 -10.38 -1.45 4.40
C ARG A 383 -11.37 -2.45 5.00
N GLU A 384 -11.01 -3.08 6.13
CA GLU A 384 -11.87 -4.04 6.83
C GLU A 384 -13.13 -3.39 7.39
N GLN A 385 -13.01 -2.17 7.93
CA GLN A 385 -14.16 -1.38 8.40
C GLN A 385 -15.13 -1.08 7.26
N TYR A 386 -14.64 -0.66 6.09
CA TYR A 386 -15.46 -0.44 4.91
C TYR A 386 -16.17 -1.72 4.45
N ILE A 387 -15.42 -2.83 4.32
CA ILE A 387 -15.97 -4.11 3.88
C ILE A 387 -17.03 -4.59 4.85
N SER A 388 -16.75 -4.60 6.14
CA SER A 388 -17.66 -5.12 7.16
C SER A 388 -18.99 -4.34 7.17
N LYS A 389 -18.94 -3.01 7.19
CA LYS A 389 -20.16 -2.19 7.14
C LYS A 389 -20.94 -2.35 5.84
N THR A 390 -20.23 -2.45 4.72
CA THR A 390 -20.86 -2.63 3.40
C THR A 390 -21.57 -3.99 3.31
N ILE A 391 -20.96 -5.03 3.88
CA ILE A 391 -21.53 -6.38 3.99
C ILE A 391 -22.71 -6.42 4.97
N GLU A 392 -22.64 -5.71 6.11
CA GLU A 392 -23.77 -5.57 7.05
C GLU A 392 -24.98 -4.91 6.38
N ARG A 393 -24.75 -3.85 5.61
CA ARG A 393 -25.81 -3.18 4.83
C ARG A 393 -26.42 -4.13 3.80
N LEU A 394 -25.59 -4.90 3.09
CA LEU A 394 -26.07 -5.92 2.15
C LEU A 394 -26.91 -6.97 2.88
N CYS A 395 -26.43 -7.51 4.00
CA CYS A 395 -27.16 -8.50 4.80
C CYS A 395 -28.54 -8.00 5.22
N SER A 396 -28.60 -6.79 5.82
CA SER A 396 -29.88 -6.16 6.19
C SER A 396 -30.82 -6.00 4.99
N TRP A 397 -30.28 -5.59 3.84
CA TRP A 397 -31.08 -5.46 2.62
C TRP A 397 -31.63 -6.79 2.12
N LEU A 398 -30.80 -7.84 2.07
CA LEU A 398 -31.19 -9.18 1.65
C LEU A 398 -32.30 -9.74 2.56
N THR A 399 -32.13 -9.64 3.89
CA THR A 399 -33.11 -10.09 4.88
C THR A 399 -34.44 -9.34 4.79
N ASN A 400 -34.39 -8.00 4.63
CA ASN A 400 -35.59 -7.19 4.51
C ASN A 400 -36.34 -7.47 3.19
N SER A 401 -35.59 -7.67 2.10
CA SER A 401 -36.16 -8.01 0.78
C SER A 401 -36.87 -9.36 0.82
N LEU A 402 -36.24 -10.38 1.41
CA LEU A 402 -36.87 -11.70 1.59
C LEU A 402 -38.09 -11.63 2.51
N THR A 403 -38.03 -10.87 3.61
CA THR A 403 -39.16 -10.76 4.53
C THR A 403 -40.36 -10.10 3.86
N LYS A 404 -40.12 -9.07 3.05
CA LYS A 404 -41.15 -8.41 2.25
C LYS A 404 -41.74 -9.38 1.22
N ASP A 405 -40.89 -10.06 0.46
CA ASP A 405 -41.34 -11.02 -0.56
C ASP A 405 -42.13 -12.19 0.05
N ALA A 406 -41.67 -12.73 1.18
CA ALA A 406 -42.35 -13.80 1.90
C ALA A 406 -43.75 -13.40 2.42
N SER A 407 -43.94 -12.13 2.74
CA SER A 407 -45.26 -11.61 3.10
C SER A 407 -46.20 -11.51 1.90
N ASP A 408 -45.65 -11.32 0.70
CA ASP A 408 -46.40 -11.14 -0.53
C ASP A 408 -46.96 -12.45 -1.09
N TRP A 409 -46.36 -13.59 -0.75
CA TRP A 409 -46.87 -14.92 -1.15
C TRP A 409 -48.29 -15.22 -0.66
N ARG A 410 -48.78 -14.50 0.36
CA ARG A 410 -50.12 -14.68 0.94
C ARG A 410 -51.17 -13.71 0.38
N ARG A 411 -50.82 -12.94 -0.65
CA ARG A 411 -51.74 -11.97 -1.25
C ARG A 411 -52.88 -12.68 -1.99
N PRO A 412 -54.07 -12.06 -2.06
CA PRO A 412 -55.21 -12.60 -2.79
C PRO A 412 -55.11 -12.31 -4.31
N VAL A 413 -53.90 -12.19 -4.85
CA VAL A 413 -53.62 -11.89 -6.26
C VAL A 413 -52.51 -12.85 -6.71
N ALA A 414 -52.59 -13.35 -7.95
CA ALA A 414 -51.56 -14.20 -8.54
C ALA A 414 -50.23 -13.43 -8.71
N PRO A 415 -49.07 -14.11 -8.69
CA PRO A 415 -47.80 -13.50 -9.07
C PRO A 415 -47.83 -13.01 -10.53
N GLU A 416 -46.96 -12.06 -10.83
CA GLU A 416 -46.81 -11.52 -12.18
C GLU A 416 -46.13 -12.55 -13.09
N MET A 417 -46.30 -12.39 -14.41
CA MET A 417 -45.62 -13.18 -15.43
C MET A 417 -44.63 -12.32 -16.22
N ASP A 418 -43.45 -12.88 -16.48
CA ASP A 418 -42.42 -12.19 -17.24
C ASP A 418 -42.77 -12.10 -18.74
N GLY A 419 -41.92 -11.46 -19.54
CA GLY A 419 -42.14 -11.33 -21.00
C GLY A 419 -42.17 -12.67 -21.75
N SER A 420 -41.79 -13.77 -21.10
CA SER A 420 -41.85 -15.14 -21.63
C SER A 420 -42.98 -15.96 -21.00
N SER A 421 -43.92 -15.30 -20.29
CA SER A 421 -45.04 -15.91 -19.59
C SER A 421 -44.65 -16.82 -18.43
N TYR A 422 -43.49 -16.62 -17.78
CA TYR A 422 -43.13 -17.37 -16.57
C TYR A 422 -43.46 -16.59 -15.30
N TYR A 423 -44.00 -17.27 -14.28
CA TYR A 423 -44.29 -16.63 -12.99
C TYR A 423 -43.01 -16.11 -12.33
N PHE A 424 -43.09 -14.90 -11.74
CA PHE A 424 -42.00 -14.31 -10.98
C PHE A 424 -42.52 -13.45 -9.82
N THR A 425 -41.64 -13.14 -8.87
CA THR A 425 -41.91 -12.12 -7.85
C THR A 425 -40.89 -10.98 -7.95
N GLY A 426 -41.07 -9.92 -7.18
CA GLY A 426 -40.12 -8.80 -7.16
C GLY A 426 -38.73 -9.16 -6.60
N LEU A 427 -38.56 -10.33 -5.97
CA LEU A 427 -37.35 -10.70 -5.24
C LEU A 427 -36.06 -10.60 -6.09
N PRO A 428 -35.95 -11.20 -7.30
CA PRO A 428 -34.71 -11.14 -8.07
C PRO A 428 -34.26 -9.71 -8.36
N VAL A 429 -35.19 -8.80 -8.68
CA VAL A 429 -34.88 -7.39 -8.92
C VAL A 429 -34.44 -6.68 -7.64
N LEU A 430 -35.13 -6.93 -6.52
CA LEU A 430 -34.80 -6.35 -5.22
C LEU A 430 -33.40 -6.72 -4.72
N LEU A 431 -32.93 -7.94 -5.02
CA LEU A 431 -31.60 -8.41 -4.64
C LEU A 431 -30.52 -7.97 -5.63
N MET A 432 -30.78 -8.10 -6.94
CA MET A 432 -29.75 -7.84 -7.96
C MET A 432 -29.44 -6.36 -8.14
N THR A 433 -30.39 -5.45 -7.89
CA THR A 433 -30.17 -4.00 -8.01
C THR A 433 -29.02 -3.51 -7.13
N PRO A 434 -29.03 -3.68 -5.80
CA PRO A 434 -27.91 -3.25 -4.95
C PRO A 434 -26.62 -4.05 -5.21
N LEU A 435 -26.72 -5.34 -5.54
CA LEU A 435 -25.54 -6.15 -5.89
C LEU A 435 -24.83 -5.61 -7.13
N ASN A 436 -25.58 -5.17 -8.14
CA ASN A 436 -25.01 -4.56 -9.35
C ASN A 436 -24.35 -3.20 -9.08
N GLU A 437 -24.90 -2.41 -8.17
CA GLU A 437 -24.29 -1.13 -7.75
C GLU A 437 -22.99 -1.36 -6.96
N MET A 438 -22.98 -2.37 -6.09
CA MET A 438 -21.84 -2.67 -5.21
C MET A 438 -20.72 -3.44 -5.91
N ILE A 439 -21.06 -4.38 -6.81
CA ILE A 439 -20.13 -5.27 -7.50
C ILE A 439 -19.84 -4.80 -8.94
N GLY A 440 -20.87 -4.53 -9.74
CA GLY A 440 -20.75 -4.55 -11.20
C GLY A 440 -20.39 -3.21 -11.88
N LYS A 441 -21.14 -2.12 -11.66
CA LYS A 441 -21.03 -0.90 -12.52
C LYS A 441 -20.16 0.23 -11.96
N GLY A 442 -19.80 0.18 -10.68
CA GLY A 442 -19.21 1.34 -10.00
C GLY A 442 -17.71 1.53 -10.22
N ASN A 443 -16.97 0.52 -10.69
CA ASN A 443 -15.49 0.45 -10.61
C ASN A 443 -14.90 0.77 -9.23
N LEU A 444 -15.74 0.89 -8.19
CA LEU A 444 -15.35 1.42 -6.89
C LEU A 444 -14.47 0.42 -6.15
N LEU A 445 -14.78 -0.87 -6.25
CA LEU A 445 -13.93 -1.93 -5.68
C LEU A 445 -12.55 -1.97 -6.36
N ASN A 446 -12.49 -1.74 -7.68
CA ASN A 446 -11.23 -1.63 -8.41
C ASN A 446 -10.45 -0.39 -7.95
N PHE A 447 -11.14 0.74 -7.78
CA PHE A 447 -10.56 1.99 -7.28
C PHE A 447 -10.03 1.89 -5.84
N LEU A 448 -10.68 1.09 -4.98
CA LEU A 448 -10.24 0.84 -3.60
C LEU A 448 -9.11 -0.19 -3.49
N GLY A 449 -8.79 -0.89 -4.59
CA GLY A 449 -7.66 -1.80 -4.72
C GLY A 449 -8.04 -3.29 -4.69
N SER A 450 -7.18 -4.11 -5.29
CA SER A 450 -7.42 -5.55 -5.50
C SER A 450 -7.68 -6.33 -4.21
N SER A 451 -7.02 -5.98 -3.10
CA SER A 451 -7.21 -6.65 -1.81
C SER A 451 -8.61 -6.40 -1.23
N VAL A 452 -9.15 -5.18 -1.37
CA VAL A 452 -10.50 -4.84 -0.91
C VAL A 452 -11.53 -5.59 -1.75
N ARG A 453 -11.36 -5.55 -3.07
CA ARG A 453 -12.20 -6.27 -4.03
C ARG A 453 -12.28 -7.76 -3.71
N GLU A 454 -11.13 -8.40 -3.54
CA GLU A 454 -11.05 -9.83 -3.20
C GLU A 454 -11.80 -10.17 -1.92
N ARG A 455 -11.47 -9.49 -0.80
CA ARG A 455 -12.07 -9.77 0.51
C ARG A 455 -13.58 -9.51 0.50
N PHE A 456 -14.01 -8.47 -0.21
CA PHE A 456 -15.43 -8.15 -0.37
C PHE A 456 -16.18 -9.24 -1.16
N LEU A 457 -15.64 -9.71 -2.28
CA LEU A 457 -16.27 -10.75 -3.10
C LEU A 457 -16.42 -12.06 -2.33
N VAL A 458 -15.39 -12.49 -1.59
CA VAL A 458 -15.48 -13.69 -0.72
C VAL A 458 -16.62 -13.54 0.28
N LYS A 459 -16.63 -12.44 1.05
CA LYS A 459 -17.70 -12.19 2.04
C LYS A 459 -19.09 -12.07 1.39
N CYS A 460 -19.18 -11.51 0.19
CA CYS A 460 -20.43 -11.38 -0.54
C CYS A 460 -21.00 -12.75 -0.95
N VAL A 461 -20.14 -13.67 -1.42
CA VAL A 461 -20.54 -15.05 -1.73
C VAL A 461 -21.00 -15.79 -0.48
N ASP A 462 -20.30 -15.60 0.65
CA ASP A 462 -20.71 -16.16 1.95
C ASP A 462 -22.08 -15.62 2.40
N GLN A 463 -22.32 -14.30 2.24
CA GLN A 463 -23.63 -13.71 2.56
C GLN A 463 -24.75 -14.24 1.65
N MET A 464 -24.49 -14.42 0.36
CA MET A 464 -25.46 -15.02 -0.55
C MET A 464 -25.77 -16.47 -0.16
N SER A 465 -24.77 -17.22 0.31
CA SER A 465 -24.96 -18.59 0.81
C SER A 465 -25.86 -18.62 2.05
N TYR A 466 -25.68 -17.67 2.97
CA TYR A 466 -26.57 -17.51 4.13
C TYR A 466 -28.00 -17.14 3.71
N PHE A 467 -28.13 -16.19 2.78
CA PHE A 467 -29.41 -15.76 2.23
C PHE A 467 -30.21 -16.92 1.61
N VAL A 468 -29.56 -17.79 0.82
CA VAL A 468 -30.22 -18.94 0.19
C VAL A 468 -30.77 -19.91 1.24
N GLY A 469 -30.03 -20.14 2.32
CA GLY A 469 -30.50 -20.97 3.43
C GLY A 469 -31.75 -20.39 4.09
N GLU A 470 -31.78 -19.07 4.34
CA GLU A 470 -32.95 -18.40 4.90
C GLU A 470 -34.15 -18.39 3.93
N TYR A 471 -33.89 -18.20 2.64
CA TYR A 471 -34.91 -18.27 1.58
C TYR A 471 -35.56 -19.66 1.54
N ASP A 472 -34.75 -20.72 1.56
CA ASP A 472 -35.22 -22.10 1.65
C ASP A 472 -36.08 -22.35 2.89
N ASN A 473 -35.61 -21.89 4.05
CA ASN A 473 -36.33 -22.05 5.32
C ASN A 473 -37.69 -21.35 5.29
N LYS A 474 -37.79 -20.15 4.70
CA LYS A 474 -39.06 -19.43 4.54
C LYS A 474 -40.03 -20.16 3.62
N LEU A 475 -39.54 -20.73 2.52
CA LEU A 475 -40.37 -21.52 1.60
C LEU A 475 -40.87 -22.81 2.24
N LYS A 476 -40.03 -23.50 3.02
CA LYS A 476 -40.45 -24.66 3.82
C LYS A 476 -41.54 -24.30 4.84
N GLN A 477 -41.38 -23.18 5.55
CA GLN A 477 -42.40 -22.69 6.47
C GLN A 477 -43.71 -22.33 5.76
N TYR A 478 -43.61 -21.73 4.58
CA TYR A 478 -44.77 -21.40 3.74
C TYR A 478 -45.52 -22.65 3.29
N HIS A 479 -44.80 -23.66 2.79
CA HIS A 479 -45.36 -24.95 2.41
C HIS A 479 -46.00 -25.69 3.59
N MET A 480 -45.33 -25.76 4.75
CA MET A 480 -45.91 -26.36 5.96
C MET A 480 -47.20 -25.66 6.40
N ALA A 481 -47.24 -24.32 6.32
CA ALA A 481 -48.45 -23.57 6.65
C ALA A 481 -49.60 -23.84 5.66
N TYR A 482 -49.29 -24.04 4.38
CA TYR A 482 -50.26 -24.46 3.37
C TYR A 482 -50.86 -25.85 3.67
N LEU A 483 -50.02 -26.83 4.03
CA LEU A 483 -50.48 -28.17 4.37
C LEU A 483 -51.40 -28.21 5.61
N GLN A 484 -51.24 -27.26 6.54
CA GLN A 484 -52.11 -27.13 7.71
C GLN A 484 -53.50 -26.61 7.36
N ASP A 485 -53.59 -25.62 6.47
CA ASP A 485 -54.86 -25.01 6.06
C ASP A 485 -54.77 -24.42 4.65
N ARG A 486 -55.10 -25.24 3.65
CA ARG A 486 -55.05 -24.90 2.23
C ARG A 486 -55.94 -23.71 1.86
N SER A 487 -57.03 -23.49 2.60
CA SER A 487 -58.02 -22.43 2.28
C SER A 487 -57.46 -21.01 2.43
N LYS A 488 -56.38 -20.86 3.21
CA LYS A 488 -55.72 -19.57 3.45
C LYS A 488 -54.79 -19.14 2.32
N PHE A 489 -54.52 -19.98 1.33
CA PHE A 489 -53.51 -19.75 0.30
C PHE A 489 -54.10 -19.94 -1.09
N ARG A 490 -54.74 -18.89 -1.61
CA ARG A 490 -55.48 -18.94 -2.89
C ARG A 490 -54.59 -19.23 -4.09
N PHE A 491 -53.41 -18.63 -4.16
CA PHE A 491 -52.48 -18.72 -5.30
C PHE A 491 -51.19 -19.45 -4.91
N TYR A 492 -51.33 -20.52 -4.12
CA TYR A 492 -50.20 -21.21 -3.51
C TYR A 492 -49.21 -21.75 -4.55
N ILE A 493 -49.71 -22.48 -5.56
CA ILE A 493 -48.87 -23.12 -6.57
C ILE A 493 -48.17 -22.08 -7.42
N GLU A 494 -48.89 -21.06 -7.86
CA GLU A 494 -48.36 -19.96 -8.66
C GLU A 494 -47.19 -19.30 -7.93
N TYR A 495 -47.31 -19.01 -6.63
CA TYR A 495 -46.21 -18.45 -5.83
C TYR A 495 -45.06 -19.44 -5.62
N ILE A 496 -45.32 -20.73 -5.44
CA ILE A 496 -44.25 -21.75 -5.34
C ILE A 496 -43.47 -21.84 -6.65
N LEU A 497 -44.15 -21.88 -7.80
CA LEU A 497 -43.52 -21.89 -9.12
C LEU A 497 -42.77 -20.59 -9.40
N ALA A 498 -43.32 -19.44 -9.00
CA ALA A 498 -42.63 -18.15 -9.08
C ALA A 498 -41.31 -18.17 -8.30
N ASN A 499 -41.31 -18.75 -7.09
CA ASN A 499 -40.11 -18.84 -6.26
C ASN A 499 -39.08 -19.85 -6.81
N ALA A 500 -39.53 -20.93 -7.47
CA ALA A 500 -38.64 -21.83 -8.22
C ALA A 500 -37.95 -21.09 -9.38
N ASN A 501 -38.72 -20.33 -10.17
CA ASN A 501 -38.19 -19.49 -11.25
C ASN A 501 -37.22 -18.43 -10.71
N ASN A 502 -37.57 -17.76 -9.60
CA ASN A 502 -36.73 -16.75 -8.97
C ASN A 502 -35.39 -17.33 -8.52
N ALA A 503 -35.37 -18.51 -7.88
CA ALA A 503 -34.15 -19.14 -7.40
C ALA A 503 -33.15 -19.37 -8.55
N LEU A 504 -33.65 -19.86 -9.68
CA LEU A 504 -32.84 -20.04 -10.89
C LEU A 504 -32.32 -18.70 -11.43
N VAL A 505 -33.19 -17.70 -11.57
CA VAL A 505 -32.80 -16.36 -12.09
C VAL A 505 -31.77 -15.67 -11.19
N ILE A 506 -31.94 -15.73 -9.88
CA ILE A 506 -31.01 -15.13 -8.91
C ILE A 506 -29.65 -15.82 -9.02
N ALA A 507 -29.63 -17.16 -9.08
CA ALA A 507 -28.39 -17.92 -9.22
C ALA A 507 -27.64 -17.52 -10.51
N GLU A 508 -28.32 -17.50 -11.65
CA GLU A 508 -27.71 -17.14 -12.94
C GLU A 508 -27.23 -15.68 -12.96
N SER A 509 -28.06 -14.75 -12.47
CA SER A 509 -27.74 -13.33 -12.46
C SER A 509 -26.55 -13.02 -11.56
N PHE A 510 -26.53 -13.57 -10.33
CA PHE A 510 -25.41 -13.38 -9.40
C PHE A 510 -24.11 -13.97 -9.94
N MET A 511 -24.17 -15.18 -10.49
CA MET A 511 -23.02 -15.83 -11.12
C MET A 511 -22.48 -15.02 -12.29
N SER A 512 -23.35 -14.47 -13.14
CA SER A 512 -22.94 -13.61 -14.25
C SER A 512 -22.19 -12.38 -13.77
N VAL A 513 -22.71 -11.69 -12.75
CA VAL A 513 -22.11 -10.46 -12.20
C VAL A 513 -20.73 -10.76 -11.59
N VAL A 514 -20.63 -11.80 -10.76
CA VAL A 514 -19.36 -12.16 -10.11
C VAL A 514 -18.33 -12.67 -11.14
N MET A 515 -18.74 -13.48 -12.11
CA MET A 515 -17.83 -13.98 -13.14
C MET A 515 -17.32 -12.89 -14.08
N GLN A 516 -18.13 -11.85 -14.34
CA GLN A 516 -17.70 -10.68 -15.10
C GLN A 516 -16.59 -9.91 -14.37
N GLU A 517 -16.73 -9.70 -13.06
CA GLU A 517 -15.69 -9.06 -12.24
C GLU A 517 -14.41 -9.90 -12.12
N LEU A 518 -14.52 -11.22 -12.21
CA LEU A 518 -13.40 -12.15 -12.13
C LEU A 518 -12.74 -12.45 -13.48
N ALA A 519 -13.16 -11.82 -14.56
CA ALA A 519 -12.71 -12.14 -15.92
C ALA A 519 -11.18 -12.02 -16.09
N GLU A 520 -10.57 -11.02 -15.46
CA GLU A 520 -9.13 -10.74 -15.56
C GLU A 520 -8.30 -11.35 -14.41
N ASP A 521 -8.94 -11.86 -13.35
CA ASP A 521 -8.27 -12.35 -12.13
C ASP A 521 -8.36 -13.87 -11.98
N VAL A 522 -7.49 -14.58 -12.71
CA VAL A 522 -7.50 -16.07 -12.78
C VAL A 522 -7.30 -16.73 -11.41
N GLN A 523 -6.48 -16.13 -10.55
CA GLN A 523 -6.18 -16.67 -9.22
C GLN A 523 -7.39 -16.56 -8.29
N LEU A 524 -8.04 -15.39 -8.25
CA LEU A 524 -9.26 -15.21 -7.46
C LEU A 524 -10.42 -16.05 -8.00
N LYS A 525 -10.54 -16.13 -9.33
CA LYS A 525 -11.52 -17.00 -10.00
C LYS A 525 -11.37 -18.46 -9.56
N GLY A 526 -10.16 -19.00 -9.56
CA GLY A 526 -9.89 -20.37 -9.10
C GLY A 526 -10.30 -20.62 -7.64
N ARG A 527 -10.07 -19.63 -6.76
CA ARG A 527 -10.44 -19.73 -5.33
C ARG A 527 -11.95 -19.66 -5.09
N LEU A 528 -12.66 -18.78 -5.79
CA LEU A 528 -14.10 -18.61 -5.64
C LEU A 528 -14.92 -19.66 -6.41
N GLN A 529 -14.34 -20.34 -7.41
CA GLN A 529 -15.08 -21.27 -8.27
C GLN A 529 -15.82 -22.37 -7.49
N SER A 530 -15.19 -22.94 -6.46
CA SER A 530 -15.81 -24.00 -5.64
C SER A 530 -16.98 -23.45 -4.81
N GLN A 531 -16.81 -22.28 -4.19
CA GLN A 531 -17.86 -21.60 -3.42
C GLN A 531 -19.04 -21.19 -4.30
N LEU A 532 -18.75 -20.67 -5.49
CA LEU A 532 -19.78 -20.27 -6.47
C LEU A 532 -20.55 -21.47 -7.02
N ASN A 533 -19.86 -22.59 -7.31
CA ASN A 533 -20.53 -23.83 -7.70
C ASN A 533 -21.39 -24.39 -6.56
N HIS A 534 -20.91 -24.31 -5.31
CA HIS A 534 -21.69 -24.70 -4.14
C HIS A 534 -22.95 -23.84 -4.00
N LEU A 535 -22.82 -22.51 -4.09
CA LEU A 535 -23.95 -21.57 -4.04
C LEU A 535 -24.98 -21.85 -5.14
N LYS A 536 -24.52 -22.11 -6.37
CA LYS A 536 -25.41 -22.53 -7.47
C LYS A 536 -26.17 -23.81 -7.12
N GLY A 537 -25.49 -24.79 -6.51
CA GLY A 537 -26.11 -26.01 -6.00
C GLY A 537 -27.16 -25.73 -4.91
N GLN A 538 -26.90 -24.80 -3.99
CA GLN A 538 -27.88 -24.41 -2.96
C GLN A 538 -29.15 -23.80 -3.55
N PHE A 539 -29.04 -22.93 -4.55
CA PHE A 539 -30.21 -22.43 -5.29
C PHE A 539 -30.93 -23.54 -6.06
N GLY A 540 -30.20 -24.53 -6.58
CA GLY A 540 -30.78 -25.74 -7.17
C GLY A 540 -31.65 -26.49 -6.17
N ILE A 541 -31.17 -26.69 -4.94
CA ILE A 541 -31.95 -27.32 -3.86
C ILE A 541 -33.24 -26.54 -3.55
N VAL A 542 -33.19 -25.21 -3.52
CA VAL A 542 -34.41 -24.38 -3.34
C VAL A 542 -35.40 -24.58 -4.48
N THR A 543 -34.88 -24.64 -5.72
CA THR A 543 -35.69 -24.90 -6.92
C THR A 543 -36.37 -26.26 -6.82
N ASP A 544 -35.64 -27.30 -6.41
CA ASP A 544 -36.16 -28.65 -6.20
C ASP A 544 -37.20 -28.71 -5.08
N HIS A 545 -36.99 -28.03 -3.95
CA HIS A 545 -37.98 -27.98 -2.88
C HIS A 545 -39.29 -27.34 -3.35
N CYS A 546 -39.21 -26.25 -4.13
CA CYS A 546 -40.41 -25.63 -4.70
C CYS A 546 -41.10 -26.57 -5.70
N ARG A 547 -40.34 -27.22 -6.58
CA ARG A 547 -40.85 -28.19 -7.54
C ARG A 547 -41.58 -29.34 -6.83
N LEU A 548 -40.97 -29.94 -5.81
CA LEU A 548 -41.56 -31.02 -5.01
C LEU A 548 -42.82 -30.57 -4.25
N ALA A 549 -42.84 -29.34 -3.75
CA ALA A 549 -44.02 -28.79 -3.07
C ALA A 549 -45.21 -28.56 -4.04
N ALA A 550 -44.94 -28.15 -5.28
CA ALA A 550 -45.96 -28.07 -6.33
C ALA A 550 -46.45 -29.48 -6.71
N GLU A 551 -45.54 -30.42 -6.92
CA GLU A 551 -45.82 -31.83 -7.23
C GLU A 551 -46.71 -32.49 -6.15
N GLU A 552 -46.39 -32.30 -4.87
CA GLU A 552 -47.19 -32.82 -3.76
C GLU A 552 -48.61 -32.25 -3.76
N THR A 553 -48.76 -30.97 -4.11
CA THR A 553 -50.07 -30.33 -4.14
C THR A 553 -50.97 -30.95 -5.21
N VAL A 554 -50.44 -31.14 -6.43
CA VAL A 554 -51.18 -31.79 -7.51
C VAL A 554 -51.49 -33.23 -7.14
N LEU A 555 -50.52 -33.95 -6.57
CA LEU A 555 -50.69 -35.34 -6.17
C LEU A 555 -51.77 -35.51 -5.08
N MET A 556 -51.87 -34.60 -4.12
CA MET A 556 -52.91 -34.64 -3.08
C MET A 556 -54.33 -34.62 -3.69
N ASP A 557 -54.55 -33.77 -4.68
CA ASP A 557 -55.86 -33.67 -5.34
C ASP A 557 -56.12 -34.84 -6.29
N MET A 558 -55.08 -35.33 -6.97
CA MET A 558 -55.17 -36.56 -7.75
C MET A 558 -55.48 -37.77 -6.86
N ILE A 559 -54.88 -37.88 -5.67
CA ILE A 559 -55.20 -38.92 -4.68
C ILE A 559 -56.67 -38.85 -4.26
N ASN A 560 -57.25 -37.65 -4.12
CA ASN A 560 -58.67 -37.50 -3.83
C ASN A 560 -59.55 -38.08 -4.96
N VAL A 561 -59.16 -37.92 -6.22
CA VAL A 561 -59.84 -38.59 -7.35
C VAL A 561 -59.61 -40.11 -7.29
N MET A 562 -58.37 -40.55 -7.02
CA MET A 562 -58.04 -41.97 -6.86
C MET A 562 -58.81 -42.63 -5.71
N ASN A 563 -59.29 -41.87 -4.71
CA ASN A 563 -60.11 -42.40 -3.61
C ASN A 563 -61.44 -43.01 -4.05
N ASN A 564 -61.92 -42.68 -5.25
CA ASN A 564 -63.10 -43.34 -5.81
C ASN A 564 -62.76 -44.70 -6.46
N VAL A 565 -61.54 -44.89 -6.98
CA VAL A 565 -61.13 -46.11 -7.69
C VAL A 565 -61.27 -47.36 -6.80
N MET A 566 -61.75 -48.47 -7.37
CA MET A 566 -62.04 -49.72 -6.65
C MET A 566 -63.11 -49.61 -5.54
N THR A 567 -63.98 -48.60 -5.61
CA THR A 567 -65.17 -48.50 -4.76
C THR A 567 -66.44 -48.99 -5.50
N PRO A 568 -67.54 -49.30 -4.78
CA PRO A 568 -68.81 -49.61 -5.42
C PRO A 568 -69.38 -48.48 -6.30
N GLN A 569 -69.03 -47.23 -6.01
CA GLN A 569 -69.44 -46.07 -6.81
C GLN A 569 -68.67 -46.03 -8.14
N TRP A 570 -67.36 -46.27 -8.09
CA TRP A 570 -66.53 -46.38 -9.29
C TRP A 570 -66.96 -47.51 -10.22
N LEU A 571 -67.60 -48.58 -9.74
CA LEU A 571 -68.11 -49.64 -10.63
C LEU A 571 -69.38 -49.26 -11.40
N ARG A 572 -70.06 -48.16 -11.05
CA ARG A 572 -71.33 -47.83 -11.71
C ARG A 572 -71.12 -47.31 -13.14
N PRO A 573 -72.08 -47.52 -14.06
CA PRO A 573 -71.96 -47.04 -15.45
C PRO A 573 -71.85 -45.50 -15.59
N ASP A 574 -72.41 -44.75 -14.63
CA ASP A 574 -72.44 -43.27 -14.58
C ASP A 574 -71.21 -42.64 -13.90
N ASP A 575 -70.21 -43.44 -13.57
CA ASP A 575 -68.97 -42.96 -12.97
C ASP A 575 -68.16 -42.04 -13.90
N ILE A 576 -67.59 -40.99 -13.32
CA ILE A 576 -66.84 -39.94 -14.04
C ILE A 576 -65.36 -39.89 -13.65
N THR A 577 -64.82 -40.92 -12.98
CA THR A 577 -63.45 -40.87 -12.41
C THR A 577 -62.38 -40.60 -13.47
N ALA A 578 -62.45 -41.27 -14.63
CA ALA A 578 -61.55 -41.01 -15.77
C ALA A 578 -61.57 -39.53 -16.20
N ASN A 579 -62.76 -38.94 -16.30
CA ASN A 579 -62.91 -37.53 -16.66
C ASN A 579 -62.39 -36.61 -15.55
N CYS A 580 -62.57 -36.98 -14.27
CA CYS A 580 -62.03 -36.24 -13.15
C CYS A 580 -60.49 -36.25 -13.14
N PHE A 581 -59.84 -37.34 -13.54
CA PHE A 581 -58.38 -37.38 -13.69
C PHE A 581 -57.90 -36.38 -14.74
N SER A 582 -58.44 -36.45 -15.96
CA SER A 582 -58.05 -35.56 -17.05
C SER A 582 -58.43 -34.10 -16.77
N GLY A 583 -59.58 -33.85 -16.14
CA GLY A 583 -60.00 -32.50 -15.74
C GLY A 583 -59.09 -31.89 -14.67
N THR A 584 -58.77 -32.64 -13.62
CA THR A 584 -57.87 -32.16 -12.55
C THR A 584 -56.46 -31.87 -13.10
N LEU A 585 -55.95 -32.73 -13.99
CA LEU A 585 -54.67 -32.49 -14.64
C LEU A 585 -54.72 -31.25 -15.55
N ALA A 586 -55.80 -31.05 -16.31
CA ALA A 586 -55.98 -29.88 -17.16
C ALA A 586 -56.02 -28.57 -16.38
N ASP A 587 -56.73 -28.53 -15.26
CA ASP A 587 -56.78 -27.35 -14.41
C ASP A 587 -55.38 -26.98 -13.87
N TYR A 588 -54.57 -27.98 -13.50
CA TYR A 588 -53.21 -27.74 -13.04
C TYR A 588 -52.24 -27.42 -14.18
N ASP A 589 -52.40 -28.04 -15.34
CA ASP A 589 -51.54 -27.86 -16.50
C ASP A 589 -51.47 -26.39 -16.95
N GLU A 590 -52.61 -25.69 -16.92
CA GLU A 590 -52.68 -24.24 -17.18
C GLU A 590 -51.77 -23.43 -16.25
N THR A 591 -51.56 -23.90 -15.02
CA THR A 591 -50.69 -23.25 -14.03
C THR A 591 -49.24 -23.71 -14.14
N LEU A 592 -49.01 -25.01 -14.34
CA LEU A 592 -47.66 -25.60 -14.33
C LEU A 592 -46.81 -25.12 -15.50
N HIS A 593 -47.41 -24.85 -16.66
CA HIS A 593 -46.71 -24.36 -17.86
C HIS A 593 -45.98 -23.02 -17.67
N HIS A 594 -46.32 -22.26 -16.63
CA HIS A 594 -45.70 -20.98 -16.30
C HIS A 594 -44.39 -21.12 -15.48
N VAL A 595 -43.89 -22.33 -15.24
CA VAL A 595 -42.54 -22.55 -14.71
C VAL A 595 -41.54 -22.70 -15.85
N ARG A 596 -40.26 -22.40 -15.60
CA ARG A 596 -39.22 -22.49 -16.64
C ARG A 596 -39.11 -23.91 -17.22
N PRO A 597 -38.77 -24.08 -18.51
CA PRO A 597 -38.84 -25.38 -19.20
C PRO A 597 -38.06 -26.50 -18.52
N SER A 598 -36.86 -26.21 -18.02
CA SER A 598 -36.01 -27.19 -17.31
C SER A 598 -36.64 -27.71 -16.02
N ILE A 599 -37.44 -26.89 -15.35
CA ILE A 599 -38.17 -27.26 -14.12
C ILE A 599 -39.45 -28.00 -14.51
N TYR A 600 -40.14 -27.53 -15.54
CA TYR A 600 -41.39 -28.10 -16.04
C TYR A 600 -41.21 -29.56 -16.47
N GLU A 601 -40.20 -29.84 -17.29
CA GLU A 601 -39.90 -31.19 -17.78
C GLU A 601 -39.68 -32.19 -16.62
N GLN A 602 -38.88 -31.79 -15.63
CA GLN A 602 -38.64 -32.61 -14.43
C GLN A 602 -39.91 -32.78 -13.59
N LEU A 603 -40.72 -31.72 -13.46
CA LEU A 603 -41.96 -31.74 -12.70
C LEU A 603 -42.97 -32.72 -13.29
N VAL A 604 -43.24 -32.64 -14.60
CA VAL A 604 -44.27 -33.49 -15.24
C VAL A 604 -43.85 -34.95 -15.31
N ASN A 605 -42.57 -35.23 -15.56
CA ASN A 605 -42.05 -36.61 -15.58
C ASN A 605 -42.18 -37.26 -14.20
N HIS A 606 -41.78 -36.57 -13.13
CA HIS A 606 -41.93 -37.09 -11.76
C HIS A 606 -43.40 -37.20 -11.34
N LEU A 607 -44.24 -36.24 -11.76
CA LEU A 607 -45.67 -36.28 -11.47
C LEU A 607 -46.33 -37.51 -12.11
N ALA A 608 -46.02 -37.80 -13.38
CA ALA A 608 -46.53 -38.97 -14.08
C ALA A 608 -46.11 -40.28 -13.40
N GLU A 609 -44.83 -40.40 -13.05
CA GLU A 609 -44.30 -41.56 -12.31
C GLU A 609 -45.04 -41.76 -10.98
N ARG A 610 -45.19 -40.69 -10.18
CA ARG A 610 -45.86 -40.79 -8.88
C ARG A 610 -47.35 -41.07 -8.99
N VAL A 611 -48.04 -40.48 -9.97
CA VAL A 611 -49.46 -40.77 -10.23
C VAL A 611 -49.64 -42.24 -10.60
N LEU A 612 -48.76 -42.80 -11.43
CA LEU A 612 -48.77 -44.23 -11.78
C LEU A 612 -48.56 -45.11 -10.54
N ILE A 613 -47.55 -44.80 -9.73
CA ILE A 613 -47.23 -45.54 -8.51
C ILE A 613 -48.42 -45.54 -7.54
N GLU A 614 -49.03 -44.38 -7.29
CA GLU A 614 -50.18 -44.27 -6.38
C GLU A 614 -51.42 -44.98 -6.93
N TYR A 615 -51.66 -44.89 -8.24
CA TYR A 615 -52.76 -45.62 -8.88
C TYR A 615 -52.61 -47.14 -8.73
N ILE A 616 -51.40 -47.67 -8.99
CA ILE A 616 -51.10 -49.10 -8.79
C ILE A 616 -51.25 -49.50 -7.31
N LYS A 617 -50.78 -48.68 -6.36
CA LYS A 617 -50.96 -48.93 -4.93
C LYS A 617 -52.45 -49.04 -4.58
N VAL A 618 -53.31 -48.17 -5.11
CA VAL A 618 -54.75 -48.23 -4.88
C VAL A 618 -55.33 -49.56 -5.38
N LEU A 619 -54.95 -50.01 -6.58
CA LEU A 619 -55.41 -51.29 -7.13
C LEU A 619 -54.97 -52.49 -6.28
N LEU A 620 -53.75 -52.48 -5.74
CA LEU A 620 -53.20 -53.59 -4.98
C LEU A 620 -53.70 -53.66 -3.53
N THR A 621 -54.00 -52.50 -2.94
CA THR A 621 -54.30 -52.40 -1.49
C THR A 621 -55.79 -52.38 -1.19
N ARG A 622 -56.65 -51.89 -2.09
CA ARG A 622 -58.09 -51.83 -1.85
C ARG A 622 -58.79 -53.15 -2.13
N ARG A 623 -59.66 -53.54 -1.20
CA ARG A 623 -60.50 -54.73 -1.33
C ARG A 623 -61.85 -54.35 -1.91
N CYS A 624 -62.06 -54.67 -3.19
CA CYS A 624 -63.37 -54.62 -3.83
C CYS A 624 -63.90 -56.04 -4.06
N VAL A 625 -65.14 -56.33 -3.66
CA VAL A 625 -65.76 -57.65 -3.84
C VAL A 625 -66.61 -57.63 -5.11
N PHE A 626 -66.12 -58.31 -6.15
CA PHE A 626 -66.87 -58.52 -7.39
C PHE A 626 -67.77 -59.76 -7.26
N ARG A 627 -69.09 -59.57 -7.38
CA ARG A 627 -70.12 -60.61 -7.16
C ARG A 627 -70.51 -61.34 -8.43
N SER A 628 -70.17 -60.81 -9.60
CA SER A 628 -70.49 -61.41 -10.90
C SER A 628 -69.32 -61.34 -11.87
N ASP A 629 -69.37 -62.18 -12.91
CA ASP A 629 -68.40 -62.13 -14.00
C ASP A 629 -68.45 -60.78 -14.75
N SER A 630 -69.66 -60.23 -14.91
CA SER A 630 -69.88 -58.91 -15.49
C SER A 630 -69.21 -57.79 -14.70
N GLU A 631 -69.24 -57.83 -13.36
CA GLU A 631 -68.57 -56.83 -12.52
C GLU A 631 -67.04 -56.92 -12.64
N ARG A 632 -66.49 -58.14 -12.76
CA ARG A 632 -65.05 -58.34 -12.98
C ARG A 632 -64.60 -57.80 -14.33
N HIS A 633 -65.37 -58.07 -15.38
CA HIS A 633 -65.10 -57.56 -16.72
C HIS A 633 -65.17 -56.04 -16.76
N GLN A 634 -66.21 -55.45 -16.17
CA GLN A 634 -66.40 -54.00 -16.08
C GLN A 634 -65.27 -53.31 -15.31
N ALA A 635 -64.80 -53.89 -14.20
CA ALA A 635 -63.64 -53.37 -13.47
C ALA A 635 -62.37 -53.37 -14.32
N GLY A 636 -62.13 -54.45 -15.09
CA GLY A 636 -61.00 -54.54 -16.02
C GLY A 636 -61.05 -53.47 -17.11
N GLU A 637 -62.21 -53.27 -17.74
CA GLU A 637 -62.40 -52.20 -18.73
C GLU A 637 -62.18 -50.81 -18.14
N LYS A 638 -62.63 -50.56 -16.90
CA LYS A 638 -62.39 -49.27 -16.24
C LYS A 638 -60.93 -49.03 -15.92
N ILE A 639 -60.20 -50.04 -15.44
CA ILE A 639 -58.76 -49.93 -15.20
C ILE A 639 -58.00 -49.58 -16.49
N LEU A 640 -58.36 -50.24 -17.60
CA LEU A 640 -57.77 -49.94 -18.91
C LEU A 640 -58.10 -48.52 -19.36
N ARG A 641 -59.37 -48.10 -19.22
CA ARG A 641 -59.82 -46.74 -19.59
C ARG A 641 -59.12 -45.66 -18.76
N ASP A 642 -59.04 -45.84 -17.45
CA ASP A 642 -58.35 -44.91 -16.54
C ASP A 642 -56.86 -44.82 -16.90
N GLY A 643 -56.21 -45.96 -17.16
CA GLY A 643 -54.81 -46.02 -17.57
C GLY A 643 -54.54 -45.38 -18.93
N GLU A 644 -55.39 -45.62 -19.93
CA GLU A 644 -55.28 -45.01 -21.26
C GLU A 644 -55.52 -43.49 -21.19
N SER A 645 -56.50 -43.04 -20.42
CA SER A 645 -56.78 -41.61 -20.21
C SER A 645 -55.60 -40.87 -19.59
N LEU A 646 -55.02 -41.43 -18.53
CA LEU A 646 -53.82 -40.85 -17.88
C LEU A 646 -52.62 -40.87 -18.82
N LYS A 647 -52.39 -41.98 -19.53
CA LYS A 647 -51.28 -42.11 -20.50
C LYS A 647 -51.39 -41.08 -21.62
N CYS A 648 -52.54 -40.99 -22.28
CA CYS A 648 -52.77 -40.01 -23.35
C CYS A 648 -52.58 -38.58 -22.82
N TYR A 649 -53.07 -38.28 -21.61
CA TYR A 649 -52.91 -36.93 -21.07
C TYR A 649 -51.44 -36.57 -20.82
N PHE A 650 -50.69 -37.43 -20.12
CA PHE A 650 -49.28 -37.17 -19.84
C PHE A 650 -48.41 -37.15 -21.09
N HIS A 651 -48.66 -38.05 -22.04
CA HIS A 651 -47.87 -38.16 -23.27
C HIS A 651 -48.24 -37.09 -24.30
N ASP A 652 -49.53 -36.95 -24.62
CA ASP A 652 -49.99 -36.10 -25.72
C ASP A 652 -50.11 -34.61 -25.31
N THR A 653 -50.43 -34.34 -24.04
CA THR A 653 -50.65 -32.97 -23.53
C THR A 653 -49.43 -32.44 -22.78
N MET A 654 -49.01 -33.12 -21.69
CA MET A 654 -47.89 -32.67 -20.85
C MET A 654 -46.50 -33.03 -21.41
N LYS A 655 -46.44 -33.81 -22.51
CA LYS A 655 -45.20 -34.21 -23.21
C LYS A 655 -44.16 -34.90 -22.30
N VAL A 656 -44.64 -35.75 -21.40
CA VAL A 656 -43.80 -36.61 -20.56
C VAL A 656 -42.95 -37.55 -21.42
N SER A 657 -41.74 -37.88 -20.96
CA SER A 657 -40.83 -38.81 -21.66
C SER A 657 -41.49 -40.16 -21.94
N GLU A 658 -41.10 -40.78 -23.06
CA GLU A 658 -41.55 -42.15 -23.40
C GLU A 658 -40.90 -43.23 -22.52
N GLU A 659 -39.70 -42.94 -21.98
CA GLU A 659 -39.04 -43.69 -20.91
C GLU A 659 -39.78 -43.48 -19.60
#